data_AF-A0A2U2S9H3-F1
#
_entry.id   AF-A0A2U2S9H3-F1
#
_cell.length_a   1.000
_cell.length_b   1.000
_cell.length_c   1.000
_cell.angle_alpha   90.00
_cell.angle_beta   90.00
_cell.angle_gamma   90.00
#
_symmetry.space_group_name_H-M   'P 1'
#
loop_
_entity.id
_entity.type
_entity.pdbx_description
1 polymer ?
#
loop_
_entity_poly.entity_id
_entity_poly.type
_entity_poly.pdbx_seq_one_letter_code
_entity_poly.pdbx_strand_id
1 'polypeptide(L)'
;MNNPKTFWQTTFVFTFLANLVILAWSVVRWAEIGVILYRSVWGIALLLYLAVLAGCVFVLFWIRSKDVRVERLVALLELQRLTHPVWRALGGGLFLGILFLIPWLKFTLRVGEVVKQSTQDPVLTTILFYWVCWWLVLLASVALKVALRSTWQGGFAAAVVILGVAYEIFLQFRAVSGYPFSLGWSETSRYFYASLYFSEWLYGERFALSTLHPTRYFLQSLAYLVPWWGLTEHRFWQFLLWVVMTGVVAVSLAWRTLRASTQQISPPQTGTAALFAGWFFLYLLLVGVYYHLAVMVFVPLWFVSSRHPWRSLVAIIFASLWAGVSRVNWFPMPAMVATAIYLLEVPFRQFEPQERENITRPKRVLSALVAYFSLPVLWTVGGLLSALIAQAAYIPLSGNADNPEIFASSFTSDLLWYRLWPNALFPLGIVPAILIVTGPCLLIVLTAMRQHRQLHFVRWLGLWAMIAVLFGGSLVVSVKIGGGGDLHNMDTYAVLIGIVAAYFLGNKVAGEQEWPAWRLPVAWPVVAVACMTPLLFLLPSLSPRLKYNQPWAAENLRQLKTLVETANGPVLFITERHLVTFGDINVSMIPEYERVTLMEAAMSNNRKMLEAFYADLRAHRFALIVSGKENLFVKEDEPFAEENNVWNTRVSPYLLCYYEPVALFEPEFSRIEVFARRAIPASCP
;
A
#
# COMPACT_ATOMS: atom_id res chain seq x y z
N MET A 1 8.86 -1.01 -29.26
CA MET A 1 8.69 0.23 -28.46
C MET A 1 9.85 1.24 -28.64
N ASN A 2 10.72 1.11 -29.66
CA ASN A 2 11.97 1.88 -29.74
C ASN A 2 11.92 3.11 -30.68
N ASN A 3 10.74 3.66 -30.98
CA ASN A 3 10.66 4.86 -31.82
C ASN A 3 10.85 6.10 -30.94
N PRO A 4 11.97 6.84 -31.04
CA PRO A 4 12.18 8.03 -30.22
C PRO A 4 11.16 9.13 -30.48
N LYS A 5 10.56 9.20 -31.69
CA LYS A 5 9.48 10.16 -31.98
C LYS A 5 8.28 9.94 -31.05
N THR A 6 7.93 8.70 -30.74
CA THR A 6 6.79 8.40 -29.85
C THR A 6 7.05 8.82 -28.39
N PHE A 7 8.30 8.70 -27.93
CA PHE A 7 8.71 9.21 -26.62
C PHE A 7 8.49 10.71 -26.55
N TRP A 8 9.10 11.45 -27.47
CA TRP A 8 9.03 12.91 -27.49
C TRP A 8 7.60 13.44 -27.63
N GLN A 9 6.80 12.87 -28.53
CA GLN A 9 5.38 13.22 -28.66
C GLN A 9 4.62 13.05 -27.34
N THR A 10 4.86 11.94 -26.65
CA THR A 10 4.24 11.65 -25.36
C THR A 10 4.69 12.66 -24.30
N THR A 11 5.99 12.92 -24.22
CA THR A 11 6.56 13.92 -23.30
C THR A 11 6.00 15.31 -23.56
N PHE A 12 5.90 15.76 -24.81
CA PHE A 12 5.34 17.08 -25.12
C PHE A 12 3.86 17.20 -24.79
N VAL A 13 3.07 16.14 -25.03
CA VAL A 13 1.65 16.12 -24.62
C VAL A 13 1.53 16.18 -23.10
N PHE A 14 2.30 15.38 -22.35
CA PHE A 14 2.29 15.43 -20.89
C PHE A 14 2.77 16.78 -20.35
N THR A 15 3.87 17.32 -20.86
CA THR A 15 4.38 18.65 -20.48
C THR A 15 3.33 19.72 -20.77
N PHE A 16 2.66 19.67 -21.92
CA PHE A 16 1.59 20.61 -22.25
C PHE A 16 0.44 20.53 -21.24
N LEU A 17 -0.09 19.32 -20.97
CA LEU A 17 -1.20 19.14 -20.05
C LEU A 17 -0.84 19.53 -18.61
N ALA A 18 0.32 19.10 -18.12
CA ALA A 18 0.81 19.46 -16.79
C ALA A 18 0.98 20.98 -16.67
N ASN A 19 1.61 21.62 -17.67
CA ASN A 19 1.83 23.06 -17.66
C ASN A 19 0.52 23.85 -17.80
N LEU A 20 -0.49 23.32 -18.50
CA LEU A 20 -1.82 23.92 -18.59
C LEU A 20 -2.52 23.91 -17.22
N VAL A 21 -2.46 22.79 -16.49
CA VAL A 21 -3.00 22.68 -15.13
C VAL A 21 -2.29 23.66 -14.19
N ILE A 22 -0.96 23.69 -14.23
CA ILE A 22 -0.12 24.61 -13.43
C ILE A 22 -0.48 26.08 -13.72
N LEU A 23 -0.63 26.45 -14.99
CA LEU A 23 -1.05 27.79 -15.40
C LEU A 23 -2.45 28.11 -14.86
N ALA A 24 -3.43 27.21 -15.04
CA ALA A 24 -4.79 27.43 -14.59
C ALA A 24 -4.85 27.65 -13.07
N TRP A 25 -4.18 26.80 -12.28
CA TRP A 25 -4.13 26.93 -10.82
C TRP A 25 -3.39 28.18 -10.37
N SER A 26 -2.30 28.54 -11.06
CA SER A 26 -1.57 29.78 -10.77
C SER A 26 -2.43 31.01 -11.03
N VAL A 27 -3.17 31.05 -12.15
CA VAL A 27 -4.04 32.18 -12.50
C VAL A 27 -5.16 32.37 -11.48
N VAL A 28 -5.83 31.28 -11.08
CA VAL A 28 -6.84 31.32 -10.02
C VAL A 28 -6.25 31.87 -8.73
N ARG A 29 -5.09 31.33 -8.31
CA ARG A 29 -4.46 31.76 -7.06
C ARG A 29 -3.96 33.21 -7.10
N TRP A 30 -3.38 33.66 -8.22
CA TRP A 30 -2.95 35.05 -8.41
C TRP A 30 -4.12 36.03 -8.32
N ALA A 31 -5.28 35.66 -8.87
CA ALA A 31 -6.50 36.46 -8.77
C ALA A 31 -6.99 36.55 -7.32
N GLU A 32 -7.02 35.43 -6.58
CA GLU A 32 -7.42 35.38 -5.17
C GLU A 32 -6.58 36.29 -4.27
N ILE A 33 -5.28 36.38 -4.51
CA ILE A 33 -4.35 37.15 -3.68
C ILE A 33 -4.03 38.56 -4.25
N GLY A 34 -4.69 38.96 -5.34
CA GLY A 34 -4.54 40.29 -5.93
C GLY A 34 -3.18 40.60 -6.56
N VAL A 35 -2.49 39.59 -7.13
CA VAL A 35 -1.18 39.78 -7.76
C VAL A 35 -1.28 40.65 -9.02
N ILE A 36 -0.47 41.71 -9.06
CA ILE A 36 -0.29 42.56 -10.24
C ILE A 36 0.85 41.97 -11.10
N LEU A 37 0.50 41.21 -12.14
CA LEU A 37 1.46 40.39 -12.89
C LEU A 37 2.61 41.19 -13.55
N TYR A 38 2.33 42.37 -14.10
CA TYR A 38 3.36 43.19 -14.78
C TYR A 38 4.33 43.90 -13.82
N ARG A 39 4.05 43.88 -12.51
CA ARG A 39 4.93 44.44 -11.46
C ARG A 39 5.50 43.38 -10.52
N SER A 40 5.25 42.10 -10.78
CA SER A 40 5.64 41.01 -9.90
C SER A 40 6.48 39.96 -10.62
N VAL A 41 7.25 39.20 -9.83
CA VAL A 41 8.02 38.04 -10.33
C VAL A 41 7.13 36.98 -10.99
N TRP A 42 5.83 36.97 -10.67
CA TRP A 42 4.84 36.07 -11.28
C TRP A 42 4.57 36.37 -12.76
N GLY A 43 4.84 37.59 -13.22
CA GLY A 43 4.83 37.89 -14.67
C GLY A 43 5.87 37.06 -15.44
N ILE A 44 7.03 36.79 -14.83
CA ILE A 44 8.05 35.91 -15.42
C ILE A 44 7.53 34.47 -15.48
N ALA A 45 6.92 33.98 -14.39
CA ALA A 45 6.34 32.63 -14.35
C ALA A 45 5.25 32.46 -15.43
N LEU A 46 4.36 33.44 -15.59
CA LEU A 46 3.35 33.45 -16.65
C LEU A 46 3.99 33.35 -18.04
N LEU A 47 5.00 34.19 -18.33
CA LEU A 47 5.68 34.15 -19.63
C LEU A 47 6.35 32.80 -19.88
N LEU A 48 6.97 32.21 -18.87
CA LEU A 48 7.55 30.86 -18.96
C LEU A 48 6.48 29.81 -19.24
N TYR A 49 5.35 29.85 -18.53
CA TYR A 49 4.25 28.91 -18.76
C TYR A 49 3.71 29.03 -20.19
N LEU A 50 3.46 30.24 -20.68
CA LEU A 50 2.97 30.47 -22.05
C LEU A 50 3.99 30.04 -23.10
N ALA A 51 5.28 30.33 -22.88
CA ALA A 51 6.36 29.91 -23.77
C ALA A 51 6.47 28.38 -23.84
N VAL A 52 6.31 27.67 -22.71
CA VAL A 52 6.30 26.20 -22.68
C VAL A 52 5.09 25.64 -23.43
N LEU A 53 3.89 26.21 -23.27
CA LEU A 53 2.70 25.76 -24.02
C LEU A 53 2.89 25.96 -25.53
N ALA A 54 3.28 27.17 -25.94
CA ALA A 54 3.52 27.49 -27.35
C ALA A 54 4.62 26.60 -27.94
N GLY A 55 5.72 26.40 -27.20
CA GLY A 55 6.82 25.51 -27.57
C GLY A 55 6.38 24.06 -27.72
N CYS A 56 5.59 23.52 -26.78
CA CYS A 56 5.06 22.16 -26.88
C CYS A 56 4.18 21.98 -28.12
N VAL A 57 3.28 22.93 -28.40
CA VAL A 57 2.42 22.89 -29.59
C VAL A 57 3.27 22.93 -30.87
N PHE A 58 4.17 23.91 -30.96
CA PHE A 58 5.06 24.07 -32.11
C PHE A 58 5.89 22.80 -32.36
N VAL A 59 6.57 22.28 -31.34
CA VAL A 59 7.43 21.09 -31.45
C VAL A 59 6.61 19.83 -31.73
N LEU A 60 5.41 19.69 -31.18
CA LEU A 60 4.53 18.54 -31.45
C LEU A 60 4.12 18.49 -32.93
N PHE A 61 3.73 19.62 -33.51
CA PHE A 61 3.41 19.70 -34.94
C PHE A 61 4.66 19.52 -35.81
N TRP A 62 5.79 20.13 -35.43
CA TRP A 62 7.04 19.99 -36.16
C TRP A 62 7.53 18.54 -36.17
N ILE A 63 7.49 17.82 -35.05
CA ILE A 63 7.88 16.40 -34.96
C ILE A 63 6.99 15.48 -35.80
N ARG A 64 5.72 15.87 -36.00
CA ARG A 64 4.79 15.14 -36.89
C ARG A 64 5.01 15.45 -38.37
N SER A 65 5.68 16.55 -38.70
CA SER A 65 6.05 16.86 -40.08
C SER A 65 7.09 15.86 -40.61
N LYS A 66 7.13 15.66 -41.93
CA LYS A 66 8.16 14.85 -42.60
C LYS A 66 9.43 15.65 -42.92
N ASP A 67 9.69 16.73 -42.18
CA ASP A 67 10.84 17.60 -42.40
C ASP A 67 12.15 16.89 -42.01
N VAL A 68 13.12 16.86 -42.93
CA VAL A 68 14.45 16.24 -42.74
C VAL A 68 15.19 16.84 -41.53
N ARG A 69 14.95 18.12 -41.21
CA ARG A 69 15.57 18.80 -40.06
C ARG A 69 15.15 18.16 -38.73
N VAL A 70 13.90 17.70 -38.64
CA VAL A 70 13.37 16.99 -37.46
C VAL A 70 14.09 15.67 -37.27
N GLU A 71 14.34 14.94 -38.36
CA GLU A 71 15.03 13.64 -38.28
C GLU A 71 16.47 13.82 -37.82
N ARG A 72 17.17 14.85 -38.31
CA ARG A 72 18.50 15.22 -37.81
C ARG A 72 18.48 15.60 -36.33
N LEU A 73 17.48 16.38 -35.89
CA LEU A 73 17.34 16.75 -34.48
C LEU A 73 17.11 15.53 -33.59
N VAL A 74 16.18 14.64 -33.98
CA VAL A 74 15.90 13.40 -33.24
C VAL A 74 17.15 12.51 -33.18
N ALA A 75 17.92 12.41 -34.28
CA ALA A 75 19.18 11.68 -34.29
C ALA A 75 20.24 12.29 -33.37
N LEU A 76 20.34 13.64 -33.30
CA LEU A 76 21.22 14.33 -32.34
C LEU A 76 20.80 14.05 -30.89
N LEU A 77 19.49 14.05 -30.61
CA LEU A 77 18.92 13.70 -29.31
C LEU A 77 19.09 12.23 -28.94
N GLU A 78 19.59 11.36 -29.82
CA GLU A 78 19.98 10.01 -29.38
C GLU A 78 21.24 10.00 -28.50
N LEU A 79 21.96 11.13 -28.42
CA LEU A 79 23.11 11.32 -27.53
C LEU A 79 24.21 10.25 -27.72
N GLN A 80 24.35 9.71 -28.94
CA GLN A 80 25.29 8.62 -29.25
C GLN A 80 26.76 8.99 -28.98
N ARG A 81 27.08 10.29 -28.95
CA ARG A 81 28.41 10.82 -28.62
C ARG A 81 28.75 10.73 -27.13
N LEU A 82 27.76 10.57 -26.25
CA LEU A 82 27.93 10.52 -24.79
C LEU A 82 28.11 9.08 -24.26
N THR A 83 28.69 8.19 -25.06
CA THR A 83 28.88 6.78 -24.69
C THR A 83 30.14 6.53 -23.85
N HIS A 84 31.07 7.50 -23.79
CA HIS A 84 32.31 7.42 -23.02
C HIS A 84 32.04 7.24 -21.51
N PRO A 85 32.84 6.44 -20.77
CA PRO A 85 32.64 6.20 -19.34
C PRO A 85 32.51 7.47 -18.48
N VAL A 86 33.25 8.53 -18.80
CA VAL A 86 33.17 9.83 -18.10
C VAL A 86 31.76 10.41 -18.17
N TRP A 87 31.14 10.46 -19.35
CA TRP A 87 29.77 10.98 -19.51
C TRP A 87 28.74 10.12 -18.78
N ARG A 88 28.97 8.82 -18.68
CA ARG A 88 28.12 7.90 -17.93
C ARG A 88 28.22 8.15 -16.43
N ALA A 89 29.44 8.35 -15.92
CA ALA A 89 29.68 8.70 -14.52
C ALA A 89 29.05 10.06 -14.19
N LEU A 90 29.20 11.07 -15.07
CA LEU A 90 28.53 12.37 -14.92
C LEU A 90 27.00 12.25 -14.96
N GLY A 91 26.46 11.42 -15.86
CA GLY A 91 25.01 11.13 -15.89
C GLY A 91 24.54 10.47 -14.60
N GLY A 92 25.28 9.50 -14.07
CA GLY A 92 25.00 8.88 -12.77
C GLY A 92 25.06 9.89 -11.62
N GLY A 93 26.10 10.74 -11.59
CA GLY A 93 26.26 11.80 -10.60
C GLY A 93 25.16 12.85 -10.66
N LEU A 94 24.74 13.26 -11.86
CA LEU A 94 23.62 14.18 -12.05
C LEU A 94 22.31 13.59 -11.54
N PHE A 95 22.04 12.31 -11.85
CA PHE A 95 20.86 11.61 -11.34
C PHE A 95 20.87 11.54 -9.80
N LEU A 96 22.00 11.19 -9.19
CA LEU A 96 22.15 11.20 -7.73
C LEU A 96 21.93 12.60 -7.14
N GLY A 97 22.43 13.64 -7.80
CA GLY A 97 22.16 15.02 -7.42
C GLY A 97 20.65 15.32 -7.40
N ILE A 98 19.91 14.91 -8.44
CA ILE A 98 18.46 15.11 -8.55
C ILE A 98 17.69 14.32 -7.48
N LEU A 99 18.11 13.07 -7.21
CA LEU A 99 17.54 12.21 -6.19
C LEU A 99 17.51 12.89 -4.81
N PHE A 100 18.56 13.65 -4.47
CA PHE A 100 18.61 14.41 -3.21
C PHE A 100 18.01 15.80 -3.34
N LEU A 101 18.10 16.43 -4.51
CA LEU A 101 17.61 17.79 -4.76
C LEU A 101 16.10 17.91 -4.60
N ILE A 102 15.31 16.95 -5.11
CA ILE A 102 13.84 17.02 -5.02
C ILE A 102 13.37 17.03 -3.54
N PRO A 103 13.76 16.07 -2.68
CA PRO A 103 13.44 16.14 -1.24
C PRO A 103 14.02 17.39 -0.58
N TRP A 104 15.25 17.78 -0.90
CA TRP A 104 15.88 18.97 -0.33
C TRP A 104 15.09 20.25 -0.65
N LEU A 105 14.65 20.44 -1.89
CA LEU A 105 13.79 21.55 -2.29
C LEU A 105 12.47 21.50 -1.53
N LYS A 106 11.83 20.34 -1.46
CA LYS A 106 10.56 20.18 -0.75
C LYS A 106 10.67 20.59 0.73
N PHE A 107 11.70 20.12 1.41
CA PHE A 107 11.89 20.34 2.84
C PHE A 107 12.34 21.76 3.14
N THR A 108 13.26 22.30 2.33
CA THR A 108 13.78 23.67 2.51
C THR A 108 12.71 24.72 2.24
N LEU A 109 11.88 24.51 1.21
CA LEU A 109 10.77 25.40 0.87
C LEU A 109 9.48 25.08 1.64
N ARG A 110 9.51 24.09 2.55
CA ARG A 110 8.38 23.66 3.40
C ARG A 110 7.09 23.44 2.58
N VAL A 111 7.24 22.83 1.40
CA VAL A 111 6.15 22.61 0.45
C VAL A 111 5.12 21.66 1.07
N GLY A 112 3.86 22.13 1.14
CA GLY A 112 2.76 21.40 1.76
C GLY A 112 2.56 21.69 3.25
N GLU A 113 3.36 22.57 3.86
CA GLU A 113 3.17 23.00 5.25
C GLU A 113 2.44 24.35 5.33
N VAL A 114 1.51 24.50 6.28
CA VAL A 114 0.89 25.80 6.59
C VAL A 114 1.79 26.55 7.57
N VAL A 115 2.59 27.47 7.06
CA VAL A 115 3.50 28.30 7.88
C VAL A 115 2.80 29.60 8.23
N LYS A 116 2.47 29.78 9.52
CA LYS A 116 1.94 31.04 10.05
C LYS A 116 2.93 32.18 9.78
N GLN A 117 2.45 33.32 9.28
CA GLN A 117 3.24 34.53 8.97
C GLN A 117 4.35 34.34 7.93
N SER A 118 4.20 33.39 7.01
CA SER A 118 5.10 33.25 5.86
C SER A 118 5.01 34.47 4.94
N THR A 119 6.16 34.94 4.44
CA THR A 119 6.25 35.92 3.35
C THR A 119 5.99 35.31 1.98
N GLN A 120 5.88 33.98 1.90
CA GLN A 120 5.60 33.22 0.68
C GLN A 120 4.21 32.60 0.73
N ASP A 121 3.47 32.65 -0.39
CA ASP A 121 2.19 31.98 -0.53
C ASP A 121 2.38 30.46 -0.66
N PRO A 122 1.85 29.64 0.27
CA PRO A 122 2.13 28.19 0.29
C PRO A 122 1.53 27.45 -0.91
N VAL A 123 0.43 27.94 -1.48
CA VAL A 123 -0.22 27.33 -2.65
C VAL A 123 0.64 27.56 -3.89
N LEU A 124 1.08 28.79 -4.14
CA LEU A 124 1.96 29.10 -5.26
C LEU A 124 3.32 28.40 -5.16
N THR A 125 3.91 28.33 -3.96
CA THR A 125 5.15 27.56 -3.74
C THR A 125 4.96 26.08 -4.08
N THR A 126 3.81 25.50 -3.70
CA THR A 126 3.45 24.12 -4.04
C THR A 126 3.31 23.92 -5.56
N ILE A 127 2.60 24.82 -6.23
CA ILE A 127 2.42 24.78 -7.69
C ILE A 127 3.79 24.85 -8.40
N LEU A 128 4.64 25.80 -8.03
CA LEU A 128 5.99 25.93 -8.60
C LEU A 128 6.86 24.70 -8.33
N PHE A 129 6.80 24.14 -7.12
CA PHE A 129 7.56 22.95 -6.75
C PHE A 129 7.24 21.75 -7.67
N TYR A 130 5.96 21.46 -7.90
CA TYR A 130 5.57 20.37 -8.79
C TYR A 130 5.94 20.63 -10.25
N TRP A 131 5.87 21.89 -10.69
CA TRP A 131 6.35 22.28 -12.02
C TRP A 131 7.86 22.05 -12.18
N VAL A 132 8.67 22.45 -11.18
CA VAL A 132 10.12 22.18 -11.15
C VAL A 132 10.41 20.67 -11.08
N CYS A 133 9.65 19.91 -10.29
CA CYS A 133 9.80 18.45 -10.19
C CYS A 133 9.63 17.76 -11.54
N TRP A 134 8.66 18.19 -12.36
CA TRP A 134 8.48 17.64 -13.71
C TRP A 134 9.75 17.79 -14.56
N TRP A 135 10.35 18.98 -14.57
CA TRP A 135 11.59 19.23 -15.29
C TRP A 135 12.79 18.45 -14.72
N LEU A 136 12.88 18.32 -13.40
CA LEU A 136 13.90 17.49 -12.75
C LEU A 136 13.76 16.01 -13.10
N VAL A 137 12.54 15.49 -13.21
CA VAL A 137 12.29 14.11 -13.68
C VAL A 137 12.71 13.93 -15.13
N LEU A 138 12.43 14.89 -16.01
CA LEU A 138 12.90 14.85 -17.39
C LEU A 138 14.43 14.89 -17.46
N LEU A 139 15.09 15.74 -16.66
CA LEU A 139 16.54 15.79 -16.59
C LEU A 139 17.14 14.48 -16.03
N ALA A 140 16.53 13.89 -15.00
CA ALA A 140 16.90 12.58 -14.48
C ALA A 140 16.77 11.48 -15.55
N SER A 141 15.76 11.58 -16.42
CA SER A 141 15.55 10.65 -17.55
C SER A 141 16.69 10.74 -18.58
N VAL A 142 17.14 11.96 -18.91
CA VAL A 142 18.32 12.18 -19.76
C VAL A 142 19.57 11.60 -19.09
N ALA A 143 19.76 11.89 -17.81
CA ALA A 143 20.91 11.47 -17.03
C ALA A 143 21.06 9.94 -17.01
N LEU A 144 19.95 9.22 -16.75
CA LEU A 144 19.96 7.76 -16.77
C LEU A 144 19.97 7.14 -18.16
N LYS A 145 19.40 7.78 -19.19
CA LYS A 145 19.60 7.36 -20.59
C LYS A 145 21.09 7.28 -20.90
N VAL A 146 21.86 8.32 -20.55
CA VAL A 146 23.30 8.39 -20.77
C VAL A 146 24.03 7.36 -19.90
N ALA A 147 23.77 7.33 -18.59
CA ALA A 147 24.47 6.45 -17.65
C ALA A 147 24.30 4.95 -17.98
N LEU A 148 23.06 4.55 -18.31
CA LEU A 148 22.68 3.16 -18.57
C LEU A 148 22.77 2.76 -20.04
N ARG A 149 23.07 3.70 -20.95
CA ARG A 149 23.04 3.48 -22.42
C ARG A 149 21.71 2.90 -22.90
N SER A 150 20.60 3.44 -22.38
CA SER A 150 19.27 2.94 -22.69
C SER A 150 18.59 3.72 -23.82
N THR A 151 17.39 3.28 -24.20
CA THR A 151 16.46 4.10 -24.98
C THR A 151 15.93 5.26 -24.13
N TRP A 152 15.28 6.24 -24.77
CA TRP A 152 14.59 7.32 -24.06
C TRP A 152 13.50 6.79 -23.11
N GLN A 153 12.73 5.80 -23.58
CA GLN A 153 11.72 5.11 -22.78
C GLN A 153 12.35 4.41 -21.57
N GLY A 154 13.47 3.71 -21.78
CA GLY A 154 14.20 3.04 -20.70
C GLY A 154 14.79 4.01 -19.68
N GLY A 155 15.34 5.14 -20.13
CA GLY A 155 15.92 6.17 -19.27
C GLY A 155 14.86 6.85 -18.40
N PHE A 156 13.70 7.15 -18.98
CA PHE A 156 12.55 7.69 -18.26
C PHE A 156 11.98 6.70 -17.24
N ALA A 157 11.71 5.47 -17.66
CA ALA A 157 11.21 4.43 -16.77
C ALA A 157 12.20 4.18 -15.61
N ALA A 158 13.50 4.13 -15.89
CA ALA A 158 14.53 4.00 -14.87
C ALA A 158 14.54 5.19 -13.91
N ALA A 159 14.44 6.42 -14.40
CA ALA A 159 14.45 7.60 -13.55
C ALA A 159 13.28 7.59 -12.59
N VAL A 160 12.07 7.42 -13.12
CA VAL A 160 10.85 7.48 -12.31
C VAL A 160 10.79 6.32 -11.31
N VAL A 161 11.13 5.09 -11.73
CA VAL A 161 11.07 3.92 -10.83
C VAL A 161 12.16 3.98 -9.76
N ILE A 162 13.41 4.34 -10.11
CA ILE A 162 14.49 4.41 -9.12
C ILE A 162 14.26 5.54 -8.12
N LEU A 163 13.82 6.72 -8.59
CA LEU A 163 13.40 7.81 -7.70
C LEU A 163 12.27 7.34 -6.77
N GLY A 164 11.22 6.73 -7.33
CA GLY A 164 10.10 6.22 -6.55
C GLY A 164 10.52 5.21 -5.49
N VAL A 165 11.33 4.20 -5.85
CA VAL A 165 11.83 3.18 -4.90
C VAL A 165 12.66 3.81 -3.79
N ALA A 166 13.56 4.73 -4.13
CA ALA A 166 14.38 5.41 -3.13
C ALA A 166 13.53 6.27 -2.17
N TYR A 167 12.53 6.97 -2.70
CA TYR A 167 11.61 7.79 -1.91
C TYR A 167 10.70 6.96 -1.02
N GLU A 168 10.18 5.84 -1.52
CA GLU A 168 9.36 4.91 -0.73
C GLU A 168 10.17 4.27 0.40
N ILE A 169 11.40 3.80 0.12
CA ILE A 169 12.29 3.27 1.16
C ILE A 169 12.59 4.34 2.21
N PHE A 170 12.86 5.59 1.78
CA PHE A 170 13.06 6.70 2.71
C PHE A 170 11.82 6.93 3.58
N LEU A 171 10.62 6.97 2.99
CA LEU A 171 9.36 7.14 3.71
C LEU A 171 9.17 6.08 4.80
N GLN A 172 9.35 4.80 4.46
CA GLN A 172 9.22 3.71 5.42
C GLN A 172 10.29 3.77 6.52
N PHE A 173 11.53 4.15 6.17
CA PHE A 173 12.63 4.29 7.12
C PHE A 173 12.44 5.45 8.12
N ARG A 174 11.60 6.45 7.81
CA ARG A 174 11.31 7.56 8.74
C ARG A 174 10.67 7.10 10.05
N ALA A 175 9.92 6.01 10.03
CA ALA A 175 9.32 5.42 11.23
C ALA A 175 10.37 4.82 12.18
N VAL A 176 11.60 4.56 11.71
CA VAL A 176 12.69 4.07 12.56
C VAL A 176 13.26 5.22 13.38
N SER A 177 12.94 5.23 14.67
CA SER A 177 13.36 6.26 15.62
C SER A 177 13.55 5.72 17.03
N GLY A 178 14.38 6.44 17.80
CA GLY A 178 14.56 6.27 19.25
C GLY A 178 13.61 7.11 20.09
N TYR A 179 12.46 7.51 19.55
CA TYR A 179 11.44 8.22 20.31
C TYR A 179 10.66 7.21 21.18
N PRO A 180 10.54 7.39 22.51
CA PRO A 180 10.03 6.34 23.39
C PRO A 180 8.52 6.09 23.28
N PHE A 181 7.74 7.07 22.80
CA PHE A 181 6.28 6.95 22.67
C PHE A 181 5.86 6.54 21.25
N SER A 182 4.57 6.27 21.10
CA SER A 182 3.94 5.98 19.82
C SER A 182 4.05 7.15 18.84
N LEU A 183 4.37 6.85 17.58
CA LEU A 183 4.35 7.81 16.46
C LEU A 183 3.00 7.89 15.76
N GLY A 184 2.02 7.08 16.19
CA GLY A 184 0.68 7.09 15.60
C GLY A 184 -0.33 6.25 16.38
N TRP A 185 -1.58 6.28 15.94
CA TRP A 185 -2.70 5.68 16.66
C TRP A 185 -2.62 4.16 16.86
N SER A 186 -1.98 3.41 15.98
CA SER A 186 -1.92 1.94 16.09
C SER A 186 -0.51 1.39 16.09
N GLU A 187 0.51 2.25 16.23
CA GLU A 187 1.90 1.82 16.08
C GLU A 187 2.29 0.87 17.21
N THR A 188 2.18 1.33 18.45
CA THR A 188 2.66 0.59 19.62
C THR A 188 1.83 -0.63 19.95
N SER A 189 0.56 -0.63 19.58
CA SER A 189 -0.32 -1.80 19.58
C SER A 189 0.28 -2.97 18.81
N ARG A 190 1.02 -2.71 17.72
CA ARG A 190 1.65 -3.77 16.91
C ARG A 190 2.76 -4.49 17.66
N TYR A 191 3.57 -3.75 18.42
CA TYR A 191 4.65 -4.33 19.21
C TYR A 191 4.08 -5.10 20.41
N PHE A 192 3.02 -4.59 21.04
CA PHE A 192 2.27 -5.33 22.05
C PHE A 192 1.67 -6.63 21.49
N TYR A 193 0.94 -6.61 20.37
CA TYR A 193 0.38 -7.86 19.83
C TYR A 193 1.44 -8.84 19.36
N ALA A 194 2.59 -8.35 18.89
CA ALA A 194 3.73 -9.18 18.55
C ALA A 194 4.36 -9.86 19.78
N SER A 195 4.42 -9.18 20.93
CA SER A 195 4.99 -9.76 22.16
C SER A 195 4.14 -10.89 22.73
N LEU A 196 2.84 -10.98 22.39
CA LEU A 196 1.95 -12.04 22.90
C LEU A 196 2.40 -13.45 22.52
N TYR A 197 3.11 -13.62 21.40
CA TYR A 197 3.71 -14.92 21.03
C TYR A 197 4.80 -15.39 22.01
N PHE A 198 5.35 -14.47 22.81
CA PHE A 198 6.38 -14.71 23.81
C PHE A 198 5.94 -14.22 25.20
N SER A 199 4.64 -14.16 25.47
CA SER A 199 4.10 -13.52 26.67
C SER A 199 4.59 -14.18 27.96
N GLU A 200 4.72 -15.51 27.99
CA GLU A 200 5.20 -16.25 29.17
C GLU A 200 6.62 -15.83 29.56
N TRP A 201 7.47 -15.57 28.55
CA TRP A 201 8.84 -15.13 28.77
C TRP A 201 8.94 -13.64 29.10
N LEU A 202 8.12 -12.79 28.49
CA LEU A 202 8.17 -11.33 28.66
C LEU A 202 7.40 -10.84 29.89
N TYR A 203 6.32 -11.52 30.28
CA TYR A 203 5.39 -11.09 31.32
C TYR A 203 5.22 -12.12 32.44
N GLY A 204 5.78 -13.32 32.31
CA GLY A 204 5.61 -14.41 33.28
C GLY A 204 4.28 -15.17 33.14
N GLU A 205 3.41 -14.77 32.22
CA GLU A 205 2.07 -15.36 32.05
C GLU A 205 1.73 -15.58 30.57
N ARG A 206 0.87 -16.56 30.29
CA ARG A 206 0.33 -16.79 28.95
C ARG A 206 -0.88 -15.92 28.69
N PHE A 207 -0.81 -15.08 27.66
CA PHE A 207 -1.92 -14.24 27.22
C PHE A 207 -2.52 -14.76 25.91
N ALA A 208 -3.79 -14.43 25.70
CA ALA A 208 -4.46 -14.71 24.44
C ALA A 208 -3.76 -13.98 23.30
N LEU A 209 -3.60 -14.65 22.15
CA LEU A 209 -3.04 -14.05 20.94
C LEU A 209 -4.02 -13.05 20.33
N SER A 210 -3.50 -12.16 19.47
CA SER A 210 -4.33 -11.14 18.83
C SER A 210 -5.47 -11.75 18.01
N THR A 211 -6.63 -11.10 18.04
CA THR A 211 -7.78 -11.45 17.19
C THR A 211 -7.70 -10.77 15.81
N LEU A 212 -6.87 -9.73 15.70
CA LEU A 212 -6.69 -8.92 14.50
C LEU A 212 -5.32 -9.23 13.89
N HIS A 213 -5.26 -9.52 12.60
CA HIS A 213 -4.02 -9.74 11.85
C HIS A 213 -2.94 -10.63 12.55
N PRO A 214 -3.28 -11.80 13.11
CA PRO A 214 -2.33 -12.62 13.87
C PRO A 214 -0.99 -12.91 13.19
N THR A 215 -1.03 -13.23 11.89
CA THR A 215 0.18 -13.54 11.10
C THR A 215 1.08 -12.33 10.88
N ARG A 216 0.52 -11.11 10.92
CA ARG A 216 1.31 -9.87 10.95
C ARG A 216 2.16 -9.81 12.20
N TYR A 217 1.53 -10.04 13.34
CA TYR A 217 2.18 -9.98 14.64
C TYR A 217 3.14 -11.15 14.85
N PHE A 218 2.88 -12.31 14.23
CA PHE A 218 3.84 -13.41 14.19
C PHE A 218 5.14 -13.01 13.46
N LEU A 219 5.06 -12.38 12.29
CA LEU A 219 6.27 -11.92 11.59
C LEU A 219 7.01 -10.84 12.38
N GLN A 220 6.29 -9.96 13.09
CA GLN A 220 6.89 -8.95 13.96
C GLN A 220 7.49 -9.54 15.23
N SER A 221 6.93 -10.62 15.76
CA SER A 221 7.38 -11.23 17.00
C SER A 221 8.78 -11.80 16.88
N LEU A 222 9.22 -12.15 15.67
CA LEU A 222 10.59 -12.63 15.41
C LEU A 222 11.68 -11.68 15.92
N ALA A 223 11.40 -10.38 16.05
CA ALA A 223 12.34 -9.43 16.66
C ALA A 223 12.56 -9.69 18.17
N TYR A 224 11.56 -10.22 18.89
CA TYR A 224 11.69 -10.59 20.30
C TYR A 224 12.60 -11.80 20.53
N LEU A 225 12.95 -12.57 19.48
CA LEU A 225 13.97 -13.63 19.61
C LEU A 225 15.35 -13.06 19.98
N VAL A 226 15.55 -11.75 19.86
CA VAL A 226 16.75 -11.03 20.30
C VAL A 226 16.42 -10.23 21.57
N PRO A 227 16.73 -10.73 22.78
CA PRO A 227 16.21 -10.18 24.03
C PRO A 227 16.56 -8.73 24.36
N TRP A 228 17.68 -8.23 23.84
CA TRP A 228 18.17 -6.88 24.11
C TRP A 228 17.70 -5.84 23.08
N TRP A 229 16.83 -6.21 22.14
CA TRP A 229 16.27 -5.28 21.18
C TRP A 229 15.14 -4.46 21.81
N GLY A 230 15.24 -3.13 21.69
CA GLY A 230 14.22 -2.20 22.15
C GLY A 230 13.29 -1.76 21.02
N LEU A 231 12.50 -0.73 21.30
CA LEU A 231 11.52 -0.20 20.35
C LEU A 231 12.13 0.21 18.99
N THR A 232 13.35 0.76 18.97
CA THR A 232 14.01 1.20 17.73
C THR A 232 14.35 0.03 16.81
N GLU A 233 14.88 -1.05 17.37
CA GLU A 233 15.19 -2.27 16.62
C GLU A 233 13.92 -2.93 16.10
N HIS A 234 12.83 -2.94 16.89
CA HIS A 234 11.53 -3.44 16.45
C HIS A 234 10.91 -2.59 15.33
N ARG A 235 11.06 -1.26 15.38
CA ARG A 235 10.71 -0.36 14.26
C ARG A 235 11.52 -0.65 13.01
N PHE A 236 12.83 -0.87 13.17
CA PHE A 236 13.71 -1.24 12.07
C PHE A 236 13.32 -2.60 11.46
N TRP A 237 13.00 -3.59 12.29
CA TRP A 237 12.49 -4.88 11.85
C TRP A 237 11.18 -4.74 11.06
N GLN A 238 10.24 -3.94 11.54
CA GLN A 238 9.01 -3.64 10.80
C GLN A 238 9.29 -2.99 9.44
N PHE A 239 10.26 -2.05 9.38
CA PHE A 239 10.72 -1.46 8.12
C PHE A 239 11.27 -2.53 7.17
N LEU A 240 12.12 -3.44 7.65
CA LEU A 240 12.66 -4.53 6.84
C LEU A 240 11.55 -5.45 6.33
N LEU A 241 10.57 -5.81 7.15
CA LEU A 241 9.43 -6.62 6.72
C LEU A 241 8.67 -5.98 5.55
N TRP A 242 8.40 -4.68 5.61
CA TRP A 242 7.76 -3.95 4.51
C TRP A 242 8.57 -4.00 3.22
N VAL A 243 9.88 -3.73 3.29
CA VAL A 243 10.73 -3.68 2.09
C VAL A 243 10.98 -5.07 1.52
N VAL A 244 11.38 -6.02 2.37
CA VAL A 244 11.80 -7.36 1.95
C VAL A 244 10.63 -8.18 1.44
N MET A 245 9.52 -8.27 2.19
CA MET A 245 8.40 -9.14 1.78
C MET A 245 7.73 -8.65 0.50
N THR A 246 7.56 -7.33 0.36
CA THR A 246 7.04 -6.73 -0.88
C THR A 246 8.03 -6.93 -2.03
N GLY A 247 9.32 -6.71 -1.79
CA GLY A 247 10.38 -6.92 -2.77
C GLY A 247 10.43 -8.36 -3.27
N VAL A 248 10.29 -9.34 -2.38
CA VAL A 248 10.24 -10.77 -2.73
C VAL A 248 9.08 -11.08 -3.66
N VAL A 249 7.87 -10.57 -3.39
CA VAL A 249 6.72 -10.75 -4.30
C VAL A 249 6.99 -10.11 -5.66
N ALA A 250 7.51 -8.88 -5.68
CA ALA A 250 7.75 -8.15 -6.91
C ALA A 250 8.83 -8.81 -7.78
N VAL A 251 9.93 -9.22 -7.19
CA VAL A 251 10.99 -9.97 -7.87
C VAL A 251 10.48 -11.33 -8.33
N SER A 252 9.65 -12.02 -7.53
CA SER A 252 9.10 -13.33 -7.90
C SER A 252 8.16 -13.24 -9.10
N LEU A 253 7.28 -12.23 -9.13
CA LEU A 253 6.42 -12.00 -10.29
C LEU A 253 7.25 -11.64 -11.52
N ALA A 254 8.21 -10.72 -11.39
CA ALA A 254 9.11 -10.34 -12.48
C ALA A 254 9.90 -11.55 -13.02
N TRP A 255 10.38 -12.41 -12.12
CA TRP A 255 11.13 -13.60 -12.50
C TRP A 255 10.26 -14.58 -13.29
N ARG A 256 9.02 -14.80 -12.83
CA ARG A 256 8.08 -15.70 -13.49
C ARG A 256 7.63 -15.18 -14.85
N THR A 257 7.35 -13.88 -14.97
CA THR A 257 6.74 -13.31 -16.18
C THR A 257 7.75 -12.78 -17.19
N LEU A 258 8.88 -12.23 -16.75
CA LEU A 258 9.78 -11.44 -17.62
C LEU A 258 11.15 -12.06 -17.86
N ARG A 259 11.50 -13.23 -17.29
CA ARG A 259 12.77 -13.91 -17.64
C ARG A 259 12.60 -14.74 -18.91
N ALA A 260 13.66 -14.77 -19.74
CA ALA A 260 13.65 -15.49 -21.03
C ALA A 260 13.20 -16.93 -20.84
N SER A 261 12.22 -17.35 -21.64
CA SER A 261 12.06 -18.77 -21.94
C SER A 261 13.20 -19.16 -22.89
N THR A 262 13.72 -20.38 -22.79
CA THR A 262 14.75 -20.94 -23.70
C THR A 262 14.36 -20.90 -25.19
N GLN A 263 13.10 -20.60 -25.51
CA GLN A 263 12.56 -20.45 -26.87
C GLN A 263 12.48 -18.99 -27.38
N GLN A 264 12.96 -18.00 -26.61
CA GLN A 264 12.89 -16.59 -27.00
C GLN A 264 14.17 -16.19 -27.75
N ILE A 265 14.01 -15.78 -29.02
CA ILE A 265 15.09 -15.38 -29.96
C ILE A 265 15.90 -14.15 -29.46
N SER A 266 15.46 -13.48 -28.40
CA SER A 266 16.23 -12.43 -27.74
C SER A 266 15.98 -12.48 -26.23
N PRO A 267 17.03 -12.57 -25.39
CA PRO A 267 16.85 -12.51 -23.95
C PRO A 267 16.25 -11.16 -23.55
N PRO A 268 15.28 -11.12 -22.62
CA PRO A 268 14.91 -9.87 -21.97
C PRO A 268 16.15 -9.30 -21.31
N GLN A 269 16.45 -8.03 -21.59
CA GLN A 269 17.55 -7.33 -20.96
C GLN A 269 17.31 -7.35 -19.46
N THR A 270 18.26 -7.84 -18.65
CA THR A 270 18.14 -7.95 -17.18
C THR A 270 17.58 -6.68 -16.51
N GLY A 271 17.82 -5.50 -17.10
CA GLY A 271 17.25 -4.24 -16.66
C GLY A 271 15.73 -4.11 -16.73
N THR A 272 15.02 -4.71 -17.70
CA THR A 272 13.56 -4.58 -17.81
C THR A 272 12.82 -5.33 -16.70
N ALA A 273 13.30 -6.52 -16.34
CA ALA A 273 12.77 -7.28 -15.22
C ALA A 273 13.00 -6.54 -13.88
N ALA A 274 14.17 -5.94 -13.69
CA ALA A 274 14.47 -5.14 -12.50
C ALA A 274 13.59 -3.88 -12.41
N LEU A 275 13.38 -3.16 -13.52
CA LEU A 275 12.48 -2.01 -13.55
C LEU A 275 11.03 -2.39 -13.29
N PHE A 276 10.56 -3.51 -13.85
CA PHE A 276 9.23 -4.01 -13.55
C PHE A 276 9.09 -4.42 -12.08
N ALA A 277 10.09 -5.10 -11.50
CA ALA A 277 10.08 -5.44 -10.08
C ALA A 277 10.05 -4.18 -9.20
N GLY A 278 10.84 -3.15 -9.53
CA GLY A 278 10.81 -1.86 -8.84
C GLY A 278 9.44 -1.17 -8.96
N TRP A 279 8.85 -1.16 -10.16
CA TRP A 279 7.51 -0.60 -10.36
C TRP A 279 6.44 -1.39 -9.60
N PHE A 280 6.48 -2.72 -9.63
CA PHE A 280 5.48 -3.55 -8.95
C PHE A 280 5.62 -3.47 -7.43
N PHE A 281 6.84 -3.32 -6.92
CA PHE A 281 7.11 -3.00 -5.52
C PHE A 281 6.39 -1.70 -5.10
N LEU A 282 6.54 -0.64 -5.89
CA LEU A 282 5.84 0.64 -5.65
C LEU A 282 4.32 0.50 -5.76
N TYR A 283 3.85 -0.26 -6.76
CA TYR A 283 2.43 -0.53 -6.97
C TYR A 283 1.79 -1.22 -5.76
N LEU A 284 2.43 -2.25 -5.19
CA LEU A 284 1.92 -2.97 -4.03
C LEU A 284 1.90 -2.09 -2.77
N LEU A 285 2.94 -1.27 -2.54
CA LEU A 285 2.98 -0.36 -1.40
C LEU A 285 1.98 0.78 -1.53
N LEU A 286 1.79 1.32 -2.73
CA LEU A 286 0.80 2.36 -3.00
C LEU A 286 -0.64 1.87 -2.71
N VAL A 287 -0.93 0.62 -3.03
CA VAL A 287 -2.23 0.02 -2.69
C VAL A 287 -2.31 -0.27 -1.19
N GLY A 288 -1.20 -0.51 -0.50
CA GLY A 288 -1.19 -0.87 0.92
C GLY A 288 -1.24 -2.37 1.18
N VAL A 289 -0.65 -3.19 0.29
CA VAL A 289 -0.56 -4.64 0.48
C VAL A 289 0.40 -4.96 1.63
N TYR A 290 -0.14 -5.30 2.79
CA TYR A 290 0.68 -5.57 3.98
C TYR A 290 1.63 -6.76 3.81
N TYR A 291 2.84 -6.66 4.38
CA TYR A 291 3.90 -7.67 4.25
C TYR A 291 3.50 -9.10 4.67
N HIS A 292 2.53 -9.27 5.57
CA HIS A 292 2.07 -10.58 6.00
C HIS A 292 1.16 -11.25 4.95
N LEU A 293 0.51 -10.46 4.10
CA LEU A 293 -0.30 -10.92 2.97
C LEU A 293 0.59 -11.33 1.79
N ALA A 294 1.80 -10.77 1.71
CA ALA A 294 2.79 -11.10 0.69
C ALA A 294 3.11 -12.60 0.63
N VAL A 295 3.07 -13.31 1.76
CA VAL A 295 3.28 -14.78 1.84
C VAL A 295 2.26 -15.52 0.97
N MET A 296 1.00 -15.09 0.99
CA MET A 296 -0.12 -15.70 0.26
C MET A 296 0.00 -15.50 -1.26
N VAL A 297 0.84 -14.56 -1.70
CA VAL A 297 1.11 -14.26 -3.12
C VAL A 297 2.41 -14.91 -3.56
N PHE A 298 3.48 -14.73 -2.79
CA PHE A 298 4.81 -15.26 -3.09
C PHE A 298 4.80 -16.79 -3.24
N VAL A 299 4.15 -17.51 -2.31
CA VAL A 299 4.14 -18.97 -2.32
C VAL A 299 3.47 -19.52 -3.61
N PRO A 300 2.25 -19.10 -3.99
CA PRO A 300 1.68 -19.51 -5.28
C PRO A 300 2.53 -19.12 -6.49
N LEU A 301 3.10 -17.90 -6.51
CA LEU A 301 3.93 -17.45 -7.62
C LEU A 301 5.15 -18.35 -7.85
N TRP A 302 5.75 -18.92 -6.81
CA TRP A 302 6.91 -19.80 -6.97
C TRP A 302 6.56 -21.27 -7.19
N PHE A 303 5.60 -21.79 -6.44
CA PHE A 303 5.42 -23.23 -6.31
C PHE A 303 4.26 -23.80 -7.12
N VAL A 304 3.34 -22.97 -7.60
CA VAL A 304 2.22 -23.44 -8.44
C VAL A 304 2.69 -23.67 -9.87
N SER A 305 2.40 -24.87 -10.37
CA SER A 305 2.64 -25.31 -11.74
C SER A 305 1.64 -26.40 -12.13
N SER A 306 1.03 -26.25 -13.31
CA SER A 306 0.13 -27.27 -13.89
C SER A 306 0.82 -28.62 -14.11
N ARG A 307 2.15 -28.64 -14.26
CA ARG A 307 2.94 -29.87 -14.43
C ARG A 307 3.08 -30.69 -13.15
N HIS A 308 2.92 -30.05 -11.99
CA HIS A 308 3.09 -30.69 -10.69
C HIS A 308 1.88 -30.35 -9.80
N PRO A 309 0.69 -30.91 -10.09
CA PRO A 309 -0.56 -30.51 -9.46
C PRO A 309 -0.58 -30.73 -7.94
N TRP A 310 0.05 -31.80 -7.46
CA TRP A 310 0.13 -32.10 -6.02
C TRP A 310 1.09 -31.19 -5.26
N ARG A 311 2.24 -30.84 -5.85
CA ARG A 311 3.14 -29.83 -5.26
C ARG A 311 2.46 -28.46 -5.18
N SER A 312 1.70 -28.12 -6.23
CA SER A 312 0.87 -26.92 -6.25
C SER A 312 -0.19 -26.96 -5.15
N LEU A 313 -0.89 -28.09 -4.98
CA LEU A 313 -1.88 -28.25 -3.92
C LEU A 313 -1.27 -28.05 -2.53
N VAL A 314 -0.10 -28.64 -2.25
CA VAL A 314 0.60 -28.44 -0.96
C VAL A 314 0.95 -26.97 -0.73
N ALA A 315 1.47 -26.28 -1.75
CA ALA A 315 1.77 -24.86 -1.66
C ALA A 315 0.52 -24.00 -1.43
N ILE A 316 -0.59 -24.33 -2.10
CA ILE A 316 -1.88 -23.66 -1.93
C ILE A 316 -2.43 -23.90 -0.53
N ILE A 317 -2.40 -25.13 -0.03
CA ILE A 317 -2.82 -25.48 1.34
C ILE A 317 -2.00 -24.66 2.35
N PHE A 318 -0.67 -24.65 2.24
CA PHE A 318 0.19 -23.87 3.14
C PHE A 318 -0.16 -22.38 3.13
N ALA A 319 -0.26 -21.77 1.95
CA ALA A 319 -0.62 -20.36 1.80
C ALA A 319 -2.04 -20.06 2.29
N SER A 320 -2.97 -21.01 2.15
CA SER A 320 -4.35 -20.89 2.63
C SER A 320 -4.48 -21.07 4.13
N LEU A 321 -3.70 -21.96 4.77
CA LEU A 321 -3.62 -22.04 6.23
C LEU A 321 -3.15 -20.69 6.80
N TRP A 322 -2.14 -20.09 6.17
CA TRP A 322 -1.67 -18.74 6.51
C TRP A 322 -2.77 -17.69 6.30
N ALA A 323 -3.53 -17.77 5.20
CA ALA A 323 -4.68 -16.89 4.95
C ALA A 323 -5.76 -17.00 6.04
N GLY A 324 -6.09 -18.23 6.44
CA GLY A 324 -7.07 -18.57 7.48
C GLY A 324 -6.80 -17.90 8.82
N VAL A 325 -5.53 -17.86 9.23
CA VAL A 325 -5.08 -17.20 10.46
C VAL A 325 -4.96 -15.68 10.30
N SER A 326 -4.97 -15.16 9.09
CA SER A 326 -4.57 -13.77 8.80
C SER A 326 -5.75 -12.80 8.67
N ARG A 327 -6.54 -12.94 7.60
CA ARG A 327 -7.62 -12.01 7.22
C ARG A 327 -8.64 -12.72 6.33
N VAL A 328 -9.92 -12.56 6.67
CA VAL A 328 -11.03 -13.25 5.98
C VAL A 328 -11.15 -12.88 4.49
N ASN A 329 -10.94 -11.61 4.13
CA ASN A 329 -10.98 -11.17 2.73
C ASN A 329 -9.87 -11.78 1.87
N TRP A 330 -8.84 -12.36 2.47
CA TRP A 330 -7.72 -13.02 1.79
C TRP A 330 -7.84 -14.55 1.71
N PHE A 331 -8.85 -15.17 2.31
CA PHE A 331 -9.06 -16.61 2.25
C PHE A 331 -9.03 -17.20 0.82
N PRO A 332 -9.70 -16.58 -0.18
CA PRO A 332 -9.68 -17.13 -1.53
C PRO A 332 -8.37 -16.87 -2.29
N MET A 333 -7.50 -15.96 -1.83
CA MET A 333 -6.40 -15.44 -2.63
C MET A 333 -5.38 -16.49 -3.08
N PRO A 334 -4.88 -17.40 -2.23
CA PRO A 334 -3.92 -18.42 -2.68
C PRO A 334 -4.46 -19.27 -3.83
N ALA A 335 -5.71 -19.69 -3.73
CA ALA A 335 -6.38 -20.49 -4.76
C ALA A 335 -6.72 -19.68 -6.02
N MET A 336 -7.17 -18.43 -5.87
CA MET A 336 -7.45 -17.54 -7.00
C MET A 336 -6.18 -17.19 -7.79
N VAL A 337 -5.07 -16.94 -7.11
CA VAL A 337 -3.77 -16.73 -7.77
C VAL A 337 -3.35 -18.01 -8.52
N ALA A 338 -3.43 -19.17 -7.88
CA ALA A 338 -3.12 -20.45 -8.53
C ALA A 338 -4.01 -20.73 -9.75
N THR A 339 -5.31 -20.45 -9.63
CA THR A 339 -6.29 -20.60 -10.70
C THR A 339 -6.01 -19.63 -11.84
N ALA A 340 -5.71 -18.36 -11.55
CA ALA A 340 -5.34 -17.39 -12.57
C ALA A 340 -4.08 -17.81 -13.33
N ILE A 341 -3.06 -18.30 -12.63
CA ILE A 341 -1.85 -18.87 -13.24
C ILE A 341 -2.23 -20.03 -14.19
N TYR A 342 -3.06 -20.97 -13.74
CA TYR A 342 -3.53 -22.08 -14.59
C TYR A 342 -4.29 -21.60 -15.81
N LEU A 343 -5.24 -20.67 -15.64
CA LEU A 343 -6.01 -20.08 -16.73
C LEU A 343 -5.11 -19.28 -17.70
N LEU A 344 -3.95 -18.79 -17.27
CA LEU A 344 -3.01 -18.08 -18.15
C LEU A 344 -2.03 -19.06 -18.85
N GLU A 345 -1.65 -20.16 -18.20
CA GLU A 345 -0.60 -21.07 -18.68
C GLU A 345 -1.13 -22.34 -19.38
N VAL A 346 -2.38 -22.76 -19.16
CA VAL A 346 -2.93 -24.02 -19.68
C VAL A 346 -4.01 -23.78 -20.74
N PRO A 347 -3.79 -24.16 -22.01
CA PRO A 347 -4.78 -24.06 -23.07
C PRO A 347 -6.02 -24.92 -22.81
N PHE A 348 -7.21 -24.39 -23.09
CA PHE A 348 -8.47 -25.12 -22.93
C PHE A 348 -8.60 -26.26 -23.96
N ARG A 349 -8.14 -26.04 -25.19
CA ARG A 349 -8.27 -27.01 -26.29
C ARG A 349 -7.60 -28.36 -26.05
N GLN A 350 -6.64 -28.44 -25.12
CA GLN A 350 -6.02 -29.71 -24.72
C GLN A 350 -7.03 -30.70 -24.12
N PHE A 351 -8.20 -30.22 -23.70
CA PHE A 351 -9.24 -31.00 -23.03
C PHE A 351 -10.49 -31.20 -23.90
N GLU A 352 -10.51 -30.70 -25.14
CA GLU A 352 -11.60 -30.94 -26.07
C GLU A 352 -11.52 -32.38 -26.61
N PRO A 353 -12.58 -33.21 -26.46
CA PRO A 353 -12.59 -34.56 -27.01
C PRO A 353 -12.47 -34.55 -28.53
N GLN A 354 -11.66 -35.47 -29.08
CA GLN A 354 -11.47 -35.60 -30.52
C GLN A 354 -12.77 -35.95 -31.25
N GLU A 355 -12.92 -35.51 -32.49
CA GLU A 355 -14.14 -35.70 -33.30
C GLU A 355 -14.59 -37.16 -33.46
N ARG A 356 -13.70 -38.13 -33.24
CA ARG A 356 -13.96 -39.58 -33.38
C ARG A 356 -14.88 -40.16 -32.30
N GLU A 357 -15.20 -39.44 -31.23
CA GLU A 357 -16.13 -39.94 -30.21
C GLU A 357 -17.60 -39.62 -30.56
N ASN A 358 -18.45 -40.66 -30.56
CA ASN A 358 -19.93 -40.62 -30.73
C ASN A 358 -20.63 -39.93 -29.52
N ILE A 359 -20.20 -38.72 -29.19
CA ILE A 359 -20.72 -37.92 -28.08
C ILE A 359 -21.44 -36.70 -28.66
N THR A 360 -22.66 -36.45 -28.19
CA THR A 360 -23.43 -35.27 -28.60
C THR A 360 -22.70 -33.98 -28.22
N ARG A 361 -22.83 -32.95 -29.06
CA ARG A 361 -22.19 -31.62 -28.87
C ARG A 361 -22.29 -31.07 -27.42
N PRO A 362 -23.46 -31.07 -26.75
CA PRO A 362 -23.55 -30.58 -25.37
C PRO A 362 -22.78 -31.43 -24.35
N LYS A 363 -22.79 -32.76 -24.49
CA LYS A 363 -22.04 -33.65 -23.61
C LYS A 363 -20.53 -33.48 -23.77
N ARG A 364 -20.06 -33.22 -25.01
CA ARG A 364 -18.65 -32.96 -25.34
C ARG A 364 -18.13 -31.67 -24.68
N VAL A 365 -18.93 -30.60 -24.71
CA VAL A 365 -18.55 -29.33 -24.07
C VAL A 365 -18.51 -29.49 -22.54
N LEU A 366 -19.51 -30.17 -21.97
CA LEU A 366 -19.55 -30.42 -20.53
C LEU A 366 -18.35 -31.25 -20.05
N SER A 367 -17.98 -32.31 -20.77
CA SER A 367 -16.82 -33.13 -20.41
C SER A 367 -15.51 -32.34 -20.48
N ALA A 368 -15.33 -31.50 -21.50
CA ALA A 368 -14.17 -30.61 -21.62
C ALA A 368 -14.10 -29.60 -20.47
N LEU A 369 -15.22 -28.97 -20.11
CA LEU A 369 -15.30 -28.04 -18.98
C LEU A 369 -14.95 -28.72 -17.66
N VAL A 370 -15.53 -29.90 -17.39
CA VAL A 370 -15.26 -30.67 -16.16
C VAL A 370 -13.78 -31.06 -16.10
N ALA A 371 -13.22 -31.58 -17.19
CA ALA A 371 -11.81 -31.95 -17.23
C ALA A 371 -10.90 -30.73 -17.00
N TYR A 372 -11.16 -29.61 -17.69
CA TYR A 372 -10.35 -28.40 -17.58
C TYR A 372 -10.39 -27.76 -16.19
N PHE A 373 -11.56 -27.71 -15.55
CA PHE A 373 -11.75 -27.07 -14.25
C PHE A 373 -11.53 -28.00 -13.05
N SER A 374 -11.43 -29.32 -13.25
CA SER A 374 -11.21 -30.28 -12.17
C SER A 374 -10.05 -29.88 -11.23
N LEU A 375 -8.91 -29.48 -11.81
CA LEU A 375 -7.73 -29.08 -11.05
C LEU A 375 -7.91 -27.71 -10.35
N PRO A 376 -8.33 -26.62 -11.04
CA PRO A 376 -8.69 -25.37 -10.37
C PRO A 376 -9.74 -25.50 -9.26
N VAL A 377 -10.75 -26.36 -9.45
CA VAL A 377 -11.79 -26.63 -8.44
C VAL A 377 -11.18 -27.35 -7.25
N LEU A 378 -10.34 -28.38 -7.47
CA LEU A 378 -9.63 -29.07 -6.39
C LEU A 378 -8.77 -28.10 -5.58
N TRP A 379 -8.03 -27.21 -6.24
CA TRP A 379 -7.22 -26.19 -5.59
C TRP A 379 -8.06 -25.16 -4.83
N THR A 380 -9.18 -24.73 -5.41
CA THR A 380 -10.11 -23.79 -4.78
C THR A 380 -10.76 -24.38 -3.53
N VAL A 381 -11.30 -25.59 -3.63
CA VAL A 381 -11.93 -26.28 -2.50
C VAL A 381 -10.87 -26.59 -1.44
N GLY A 382 -9.72 -27.16 -1.81
CA GLY A 382 -8.64 -27.47 -0.87
C GLY A 382 -8.09 -26.23 -0.16
N GLY A 383 -7.90 -25.13 -0.90
CA GLY A 383 -7.45 -23.86 -0.34
C GLY A 383 -8.48 -23.23 0.60
N LEU A 384 -9.75 -23.11 0.19
CA LEU A 384 -10.80 -22.52 1.02
C LEU A 384 -11.05 -23.35 2.29
N LEU A 385 -11.15 -24.68 2.17
CA LEU A 385 -11.29 -25.55 3.34
C LEU A 385 -10.10 -25.41 4.29
N SER A 386 -8.88 -25.34 3.77
CA SER A 386 -7.69 -25.13 4.61
C SER A 386 -7.74 -23.79 5.35
N ALA A 387 -8.14 -22.71 4.68
CA ALA A 387 -8.28 -21.39 5.32
C ALA A 387 -9.36 -21.40 6.41
N LEU A 388 -10.53 -22.00 6.14
CA LEU A 388 -11.62 -22.12 7.11
C LEU A 388 -11.24 -22.99 8.31
N ILE A 389 -10.57 -24.13 8.07
CA ILE A 389 -10.07 -25.00 9.14
C ILE A 389 -9.03 -24.26 9.99
N ALA A 390 -8.10 -23.54 9.37
CA ALA A 390 -7.11 -22.77 10.10
C ALA A 390 -7.74 -21.65 10.93
N GLN A 391 -8.74 -20.94 10.42
CA GLN A 391 -9.47 -19.95 11.22
C GLN A 391 -10.22 -20.61 12.38
N ALA A 392 -10.96 -21.69 12.11
CA ALA A 392 -11.71 -22.42 13.12
C ALA A 392 -10.82 -23.00 14.22
N ALA A 393 -9.61 -23.45 13.87
CA ALA A 393 -8.60 -23.90 14.84
C ALA A 393 -7.98 -22.72 15.60
N TYR A 394 -7.69 -21.61 14.93
CA TYR A 394 -7.04 -20.46 15.54
C TYR A 394 -7.90 -19.83 16.65
N ILE A 395 -9.21 -19.71 16.47
CA ILE A 395 -10.10 -19.07 17.46
C ILE A 395 -9.91 -19.65 18.88
N PRO A 396 -10.08 -20.97 19.12
CA PRO A 396 -9.86 -21.55 20.45
C PRO A 396 -8.37 -21.61 20.83
N LEU A 397 -7.47 -21.93 19.89
CA LEU A 397 -6.03 -22.05 20.17
C LEU A 397 -5.37 -20.72 20.54
N SER A 398 -5.96 -19.60 20.09
CA SER A 398 -5.49 -18.25 20.41
C SER A 398 -5.82 -17.82 21.84
N GLY A 399 -6.57 -18.60 22.61
CA GLY A 399 -7.03 -18.20 23.93
C GLY A 399 -8.24 -17.25 23.92
N ASN A 400 -8.91 -17.08 22.77
CA ASN A 400 -10.09 -16.23 22.61
C ASN A 400 -11.39 -17.04 22.47
N ALA A 401 -11.42 -18.28 22.96
CA ALA A 401 -12.59 -19.16 22.86
C ALA A 401 -13.85 -18.55 23.48
N ASP A 402 -13.69 -17.69 24.50
CA ASP A 402 -14.80 -17.04 25.18
C ASP A 402 -15.43 -15.91 24.37
N ASN A 403 -14.75 -15.31 23.38
CA ASN A 403 -15.34 -14.24 22.55
C ASN A 403 -15.06 -14.48 21.06
N PRO A 404 -15.67 -15.51 20.45
CA PRO A 404 -15.44 -15.82 19.04
C PRO A 404 -16.02 -14.74 18.11
N GLU A 405 -17.04 -14.00 18.55
CA GLU A 405 -17.72 -12.96 17.77
C GLU A 405 -16.77 -11.82 17.35
N ILE A 406 -15.71 -11.56 18.10
CA ILE A 406 -14.74 -10.52 17.78
C ILE A 406 -13.99 -10.79 16.45
N PHE A 407 -13.84 -12.05 16.06
CA PHE A 407 -13.27 -12.44 14.76
C PHE A 407 -14.21 -12.14 13.59
N ALA A 408 -15.51 -11.98 13.87
CA ALA A 408 -16.54 -11.64 12.90
C ALA A 408 -16.86 -10.13 12.88
N SER A 409 -16.09 -9.29 13.58
CA SER A 409 -16.29 -7.83 13.60
C SER A 409 -16.34 -7.21 12.20
N SER A 410 -15.63 -7.81 11.24
CA SER A 410 -15.67 -7.43 9.82
C SER A 410 -17.05 -7.56 9.15
N PHE A 411 -17.97 -8.34 9.73
CA PHE A 411 -19.32 -8.57 9.20
C PHE A 411 -20.42 -7.81 9.94
N THR A 412 -20.12 -7.21 11.10
CA THR A 412 -21.13 -6.57 11.96
C THR A 412 -20.98 -5.05 12.07
N SER A 413 -19.89 -4.48 11.57
CA SER A 413 -19.68 -3.03 11.58
C SER A 413 -20.44 -2.29 10.48
N ASP A 414 -20.69 -1.00 10.71
CA ASP A 414 -21.41 -0.12 9.79
C ASP A 414 -20.69 0.06 8.43
N LEU A 415 -21.49 0.19 7.36
CA LEU A 415 -21.01 0.40 5.98
C LEU A 415 -21.29 1.85 5.54
N LEU A 416 -20.22 2.60 5.36
CA LEU A 416 -20.18 4.02 5.01
C LEU A 416 -19.94 4.21 3.51
N TRP A 417 -20.97 3.96 2.70
CA TRP A 417 -20.89 3.91 1.23
C TRP A 417 -20.36 5.20 0.57
N TYR A 418 -20.52 6.34 1.22
CA TYR A 418 -19.99 7.62 0.71
C TYR A 418 -18.45 7.59 0.55
N ARG A 419 -17.74 6.71 1.29
CA ARG A 419 -16.26 6.56 1.22
C ARG A 419 -15.77 6.08 -0.15
N LEU A 420 -16.65 5.53 -1.00
CA LEU A 420 -16.31 5.16 -2.37
C LEU A 420 -15.96 6.35 -3.27
N TRP A 421 -16.49 7.54 -2.94
CA TRP A 421 -16.36 8.77 -3.71
C TRP A 421 -15.55 9.83 -2.92
N PRO A 422 -15.10 10.94 -3.53
CA PRO A 422 -14.38 12.01 -2.85
C PRO A 422 -15.06 12.44 -1.54
N ASN A 423 -14.30 12.45 -0.45
CA ASN A 423 -14.81 12.78 0.88
C ASN A 423 -13.67 13.33 1.78
N ALA A 424 -14.01 13.77 3.00
CA ALA A 424 -13.04 14.37 3.93
C ALA A 424 -11.95 13.38 4.38
N LEU A 425 -12.28 12.10 4.57
CA LEU A 425 -11.35 11.07 5.02
C LEU A 425 -10.34 10.69 3.93
N PHE A 426 -10.82 10.48 2.69
CA PHE A 426 -9.98 10.20 1.53
C PHE A 426 -10.37 11.09 0.34
N PRO A 427 -9.61 12.17 0.05
CA PRO A 427 -10.02 13.20 -0.91
C PRO A 427 -10.34 12.72 -2.33
N LEU A 428 -9.73 11.61 -2.79
CA LEU A 428 -10.04 11.03 -4.10
C LEU A 428 -11.23 10.06 -4.05
N GLY A 429 -11.58 9.52 -2.88
CA GLY A 429 -12.45 8.36 -2.76
C GLY A 429 -11.80 7.06 -3.25
N ILE A 430 -12.35 5.93 -2.82
CA ILE A 430 -11.80 4.61 -3.14
C ILE A 430 -11.86 4.30 -4.64
N VAL A 431 -13.02 4.52 -5.28
CA VAL A 431 -13.23 4.13 -6.68
C VAL A 431 -12.34 4.95 -7.64
N PRO A 432 -12.28 6.29 -7.58
CA PRO A 432 -11.41 7.05 -8.46
C PRO A 432 -9.93 6.71 -8.24
N ALA A 433 -9.50 6.61 -6.98
CA ALA A 433 -8.11 6.31 -6.65
C ALA A 433 -7.67 4.93 -7.16
N ILE A 434 -8.46 3.87 -6.94
CA ILE A 434 -8.07 2.52 -7.39
C ILE A 434 -8.08 2.39 -8.92
N LEU A 435 -8.97 3.10 -9.62
CA LEU A 435 -8.98 3.13 -11.08
C LEU A 435 -7.78 3.89 -11.66
N ILE A 436 -7.30 4.94 -10.99
CA ILE A 436 -6.04 5.61 -11.36
C ILE A 436 -4.84 4.67 -11.18
N VAL A 437 -4.79 3.97 -10.04
CA VAL A 437 -3.69 3.06 -9.69
C VAL A 437 -3.66 1.81 -10.58
N THR A 438 -4.82 1.20 -10.85
CA THR A 438 -4.93 -0.04 -11.64
C THR A 438 -5.24 0.17 -13.11
N GLY A 439 -5.55 1.39 -13.53
CA GLY A 439 -5.88 1.76 -14.91
C GLY A 439 -4.87 1.26 -15.95
N PRO A 440 -3.55 1.41 -15.75
CA PRO A 440 -2.57 0.86 -16.68
C PRO A 440 -2.62 -0.67 -16.81
N CYS A 441 -2.82 -1.39 -15.71
CA CYS A 441 -3.01 -2.85 -15.73
C CYS A 441 -4.29 -3.23 -16.50
N LEU A 442 -5.40 -2.54 -16.23
CA LEU A 442 -6.66 -2.73 -16.97
C LEU A 442 -6.49 -2.50 -18.46
N LEU A 443 -5.79 -1.43 -18.87
CA LEU A 443 -5.53 -1.14 -20.28
C LEU A 443 -4.69 -2.23 -20.97
N ILE A 444 -3.71 -2.82 -20.26
CA ILE A 444 -2.94 -3.96 -20.77
C ILE A 444 -3.87 -5.15 -21.04
N VAL A 445 -4.71 -5.52 -20.06
CA VAL A 445 -5.65 -6.63 -20.18
C VAL A 445 -6.69 -6.39 -21.28
N LEU A 446 -7.28 -5.18 -21.34
CA LEU A 446 -8.22 -4.79 -22.38
C LEU A 446 -7.60 -4.78 -23.78
N THR A 447 -6.32 -4.39 -23.90
CA THR A 447 -5.60 -4.45 -25.17
C THR A 447 -5.33 -5.90 -25.59
N ALA A 448 -5.01 -6.77 -24.64
CA ALA A 448 -4.86 -8.22 -24.90
C ALA A 448 -6.17 -8.83 -25.43
N MET A 449 -7.33 -8.40 -24.92
CA MET A 449 -8.64 -8.87 -25.40
C MET A 449 -8.93 -8.54 -26.87
N ARG A 450 -8.22 -7.59 -27.49
CA ARG A 450 -8.32 -7.40 -28.96
C ARG A 450 -7.86 -8.65 -29.73
N GLN A 451 -7.03 -9.47 -29.10
CA GLN A 451 -6.62 -10.78 -29.58
C GLN A 451 -7.40 -11.90 -28.87
N HIS A 452 -8.66 -11.66 -28.50
CA HIS A 452 -9.50 -12.60 -27.75
C HIS A 452 -9.51 -14.02 -28.32
N ARG A 453 -9.32 -14.19 -29.63
CA ARG A 453 -9.28 -15.51 -30.26
C ARG A 453 -8.06 -16.36 -29.84
N GLN A 454 -6.98 -15.78 -29.29
CA GLN A 454 -5.80 -16.56 -28.86
C GLN A 454 -6.06 -17.30 -27.54
N LEU A 455 -7.03 -16.85 -26.76
CA LEU A 455 -7.41 -17.45 -25.49
C LEU A 455 -8.84 -17.96 -25.59
N HIS A 456 -9.13 -19.14 -25.05
CA HIS A 456 -10.51 -19.60 -25.04
C HIS A 456 -11.41 -18.66 -24.22
N PHE A 457 -12.67 -18.46 -24.66
CA PHE A 457 -13.64 -17.60 -23.96
C PHE A 457 -13.81 -17.95 -22.49
N VAL A 458 -13.80 -19.26 -22.17
CA VAL A 458 -13.92 -19.76 -20.79
C VAL A 458 -12.79 -19.25 -19.89
N ARG A 459 -11.57 -19.13 -20.42
CA ARG A 459 -10.41 -18.60 -19.68
C ARG A 459 -10.57 -17.11 -19.42
N TRP A 460 -11.02 -16.35 -20.42
CA TRP A 460 -11.36 -14.94 -20.24
C TRP A 460 -12.46 -14.75 -19.19
N LEU A 461 -13.54 -15.54 -19.27
CA LEU A 461 -14.65 -15.49 -18.33
C LEU A 461 -14.17 -15.78 -16.91
N GLY A 462 -13.35 -16.82 -16.71
CA GLY A 462 -12.78 -17.15 -15.41
C GLY A 462 -11.90 -16.03 -14.83
N LEU A 463 -11.00 -15.45 -15.63
CA LEU A 463 -10.15 -14.34 -15.20
C LEU A 463 -10.97 -13.11 -14.81
N TRP A 464 -11.91 -12.69 -15.66
CA TRP A 464 -12.76 -11.52 -15.38
C TRP A 464 -13.73 -11.75 -14.23
N ALA A 465 -14.26 -12.95 -14.06
CA ALA A 465 -15.12 -13.28 -12.93
C ALA A 465 -14.35 -13.14 -11.61
N MET A 466 -13.12 -13.67 -11.51
CA MET A 466 -12.30 -13.50 -10.31
C MET A 466 -11.96 -12.02 -10.06
N ILE A 467 -11.55 -11.28 -11.09
CA ILE A 467 -11.26 -9.84 -10.97
C ILE A 467 -12.50 -9.06 -10.49
N ALA A 468 -13.68 -9.33 -11.05
CA ALA A 468 -14.92 -8.65 -10.71
C ALA A 468 -15.38 -8.96 -9.28
N VAL A 469 -15.30 -10.23 -8.85
CA VAL A 469 -15.65 -10.64 -7.49
C VAL A 469 -14.72 -9.98 -6.47
N LEU A 470 -13.40 -10.00 -6.73
CA LEU A 470 -12.45 -9.34 -5.83
C LEU A 470 -12.63 -7.82 -5.83
N PHE A 471 -12.93 -7.19 -6.97
CA PHE A 471 -13.23 -5.77 -7.03
C PHE A 471 -14.45 -5.43 -6.17
N GLY A 472 -15.58 -6.11 -6.39
CA GLY A 472 -16.81 -5.89 -5.63
C GLY A 472 -16.63 -6.14 -4.13
N GLY A 473 -16.02 -7.26 -3.75
CA GLY A 473 -15.73 -7.58 -2.35
C GLY A 473 -14.82 -6.56 -1.68
N SER A 474 -13.77 -6.10 -2.38
CA SER A 474 -12.87 -5.07 -1.89
C SER A 474 -13.56 -3.72 -1.68
N LEU A 475 -14.50 -3.34 -2.54
CA LEU A 475 -15.30 -2.12 -2.33
C LEU A 475 -16.15 -2.21 -1.05
N VAL A 476 -16.78 -3.35 -0.78
CA VAL A 476 -17.59 -3.57 0.44
C VAL A 476 -16.72 -3.45 1.69
N VAL A 477 -15.54 -4.09 1.70
CA VAL A 477 -14.62 -3.99 2.85
C VAL A 477 -14.06 -2.57 3.01
N SER A 478 -13.89 -1.84 1.91
CA SER A 478 -13.40 -0.45 1.94
C SER A 478 -14.38 0.55 2.55
N VAL A 479 -15.68 0.25 2.58
CA VAL A 479 -16.70 1.13 3.17
C VAL A 479 -16.99 0.82 4.63
N LYS A 480 -16.44 -0.26 5.20
CA LYS A 480 -16.57 -0.56 6.64
C LYS A 480 -16.02 0.62 7.45
N ILE A 481 -16.70 1.01 8.54
CA ILE A 481 -16.11 1.89 9.55
C ILE A 481 -14.76 1.32 10.03
N GLY A 482 -13.76 2.19 10.18
CA GLY A 482 -12.34 1.85 10.31
C GLY A 482 -11.59 1.68 8.97
N GLY A 483 -12.30 1.62 7.83
CA GLY A 483 -11.75 1.49 6.48
C GLY A 483 -11.89 2.77 5.63
N GLY A 484 -11.52 2.71 4.35
CA GLY A 484 -11.86 3.77 3.39
C GLY A 484 -10.99 5.05 3.44
N GLY A 485 -10.00 5.10 4.33
CA GLY A 485 -9.02 6.20 4.41
C GLY A 485 -7.84 6.08 3.45
N ASP A 486 -7.67 4.92 2.82
CA ASP A 486 -6.66 4.65 1.79
C ASP A 486 -7.09 3.44 0.94
N LEU A 487 -6.19 2.88 0.12
CA LEU A 487 -6.49 1.77 -0.79
C LEU A 487 -6.24 0.35 -0.21
N HIS A 488 -5.89 0.19 1.07
CA HIS A 488 -5.39 -1.10 1.60
C HIS A 488 -6.42 -2.24 1.53
N ASN A 489 -7.71 -1.92 1.46
CA ASN A 489 -8.78 -2.92 1.30
C ASN A 489 -9.04 -3.31 -0.17
N MET A 490 -8.41 -2.61 -1.13
CA MET A 490 -8.40 -2.96 -2.56
C MET A 490 -7.23 -3.89 -2.95
N ASP A 491 -6.52 -4.39 -1.95
CA ASP A 491 -5.30 -5.19 -2.08
C ASP A 491 -5.50 -6.47 -2.90
N THR A 492 -6.53 -7.27 -2.61
CA THR A 492 -6.81 -8.53 -3.31
C THR A 492 -7.06 -8.33 -4.81
N TYR A 493 -7.91 -7.36 -5.15
CA TYR A 493 -8.18 -6.96 -6.54
C TYR A 493 -6.91 -6.49 -7.25
N ALA A 494 -6.16 -5.58 -6.62
CA ALA A 494 -4.94 -5.01 -7.19
C ALA A 494 -3.87 -6.07 -7.45
N VAL A 495 -3.67 -6.99 -6.50
CA VAL A 495 -2.73 -8.10 -6.67
C VAL A 495 -3.12 -8.97 -7.86
N LEU A 496 -4.41 -9.36 -7.97
CA LEU A 496 -4.84 -10.24 -9.06
C LEU A 496 -4.71 -9.57 -10.44
N ILE A 497 -5.22 -8.34 -10.59
CA ILE A 497 -5.11 -7.62 -11.88
C ILE A 497 -3.66 -7.34 -12.24
N GLY A 498 -2.81 -7.04 -11.26
CA GLY A 498 -1.37 -6.86 -11.44
C GLY A 498 -0.67 -8.11 -11.96
N ILE A 499 -0.98 -9.29 -11.39
CA ILE A 499 -0.47 -10.58 -11.85
C ILE A 499 -0.93 -10.85 -13.29
N VAL A 500 -2.23 -10.74 -13.58
CA VAL A 500 -2.78 -10.99 -14.92
C VAL A 500 -2.13 -10.07 -15.96
N ALA A 501 -2.03 -8.77 -15.67
CA ALA A 501 -1.37 -7.81 -16.55
C ALA A 501 0.11 -8.14 -16.78
N ALA A 502 0.83 -8.59 -15.74
CA ALA A 502 2.23 -8.98 -15.84
C ALA A 502 2.45 -10.19 -16.76
N TYR A 503 1.56 -11.18 -16.75
CA TYR A 503 1.63 -12.34 -17.64
C TYR A 503 1.49 -11.95 -19.11
N PHE A 504 0.54 -11.07 -19.41
CA PHE A 504 0.38 -10.52 -20.75
C PHE A 504 1.63 -9.71 -21.13
N LEU A 505 2.06 -8.77 -20.30
CA LEU A 505 3.24 -7.94 -20.56
C LEU A 505 4.50 -8.78 -20.81
N GLY A 506 4.68 -9.86 -20.06
CA GLY A 506 5.80 -10.78 -20.20
C GLY A 506 5.65 -11.85 -21.28
N ASN A 507 4.54 -11.84 -22.02
CA ASN A 507 4.24 -12.83 -23.06
C ASN A 507 4.36 -14.29 -22.55
N LYS A 508 3.84 -14.54 -21.34
CA LYS A 508 3.81 -15.88 -20.72
C LYS A 508 2.44 -16.56 -20.77
N VAL A 509 1.47 -15.93 -21.41
CA VAL A 509 0.14 -16.51 -21.60
C VAL A 509 0.19 -17.54 -22.73
N ALA A 510 -0.19 -18.79 -22.44
CA ALA A 510 -0.26 -19.84 -23.43
C ALA A 510 -1.53 -19.69 -24.28
N GLY A 511 -1.38 -19.57 -25.60
CA GLY A 511 -2.49 -19.53 -26.55
C GLY A 511 -3.13 -20.91 -26.80
N GLU A 512 -4.32 -20.93 -27.38
CA GLU A 512 -5.05 -22.17 -27.74
C GLU A 512 -4.44 -22.97 -28.90
N GLN A 513 -3.54 -22.35 -29.66
CA GLN A 513 -2.80 -22.93 -30.78
C GLN A 513 -1.37 -22.41 -30.71
N GLU A 514 -0.47 -23.00 -31.52
CA GLU A 514 0.86 -22.43 -31.79
C GLU A 514 0.71 -21.11 -32.56
N TRP A 515 0.33 -20.06 -31.85
CA TRP A 515 0.22 -18.71 -32.38
C TRP A 515 1.53 -17.97 -32.14
N PRO A 516 1.85 -16.97 -32.98
CA PRO A 516 2.96 -16.08 -32.69
C PRO A 516 2.73 -15.40 -31.33
N ALA A 517 3.83 -15.10 -30.65
CA ALA A 517 3.85 -14.35 -29.39
C ALA A 517 2.81 -13.23 -29.34
N TRP A 518 2.16 -13.05 -28.18
CA TRP A 518 1.19 -11.99 -27.93
C TRP A 518 1.79 -10.65 -28.34
N ARG A 519 1.20 -10.05 -29.38
CA ARG A 519 1.60 -8.72 -29.81
C ARG A 519 0.82 -7.73 -28.99
N LEU A 520 1.31 -7.35 -27.83
CA LEU A 520 0.71 -6.24 -27.07
C LEU A 520 1.31 -4.93 -27.59
N PRO A 521 0.59 -4.14 -28.42
CA PRO A 521 0.99 -2.77 -28.70
C PRO A 521 0.67 -1.94 -27.45
N VAL A 522 1.37 -2.18 -26.34
CA VAL A 522 1.29 -1.27 -25.19
C VAL A 522 1.91 0.03 -25.66
N ALA A 523 1.05 1.02 -25.88
CA ALA A 523 1.49 2.33 -26.30
C ALA A 523 2.37 2.93 -25.20
N TRP A 524 3.47 3.58 -25.59
CA TRP A 524 4.38 4.23 -24.65
C TRP A 524 3.67 5.17 -23.65
N PRO A 525 2.63 5.96 -24.02
CA PRO A 525 1.85 6.72 -23.06
C PRO A 525 1.30 5.92 -21.88
N VAL A 526 0.83 4.68 -22.10
CA VAL A 526 0.28 3.84 -21.02
C VAL A 526 1.38 3.46 -20.03
N VAL A 527 2.57 3.10 -20.53
CA VAL A 527 3.73 2.78 -19.69
C VAL A 527 4.23 4.02 -18.94
N ALA A 528 4.27 5.18 -19.62
CA ALA A 528 4.67 6.43 -19.00
C ALA A 528 3.74 6.81 -17.83
N VAL A 529 2.42 6.70 -18.01
CA VAL A 529 1.45 6.90 -16.92
C VAL A 529 1.68 5.88 -15.81
N ALA A 530 1.81 4.59 -16.14
CA ALA A 530 2.04 3.54 -15.15
C ALA A 530 3.26 3.82 -14.26
N CYS A 531 4.37 4.23 -14.87
CA CYS A 531 5.58 4.58 -14.14
C CYS A 531 5.39 5.85 -13.29
N MET A 532 4.72 6.87 -13.82
CA MET A 532 4.52 8.14 -13.12
C MET A 532 3.55 8.03 -11.94
N THR A 533 2.52 7.17 -12.02
CA THR A 533 1.46 7.11 -11.01
C THR A 533 2.02 6.96 -9.59
N PRO A 534 2.88 5.98 -9.25
CA PRO A 534 3.44 5.90 -7.90
C PRO A 534 4.18 7.16 -7.46
N LEU A 535 5.01 7.75 -8.34
CA LEU A 535 5.76 8.95 -8.01
C LEU A 535 4.84 10.14 -7.68
N LEU A 536 3.70 10.27 -8.38
CA LEU A 536 2.71 11.33 -8.13
C LEU A 536 2.08 11.24 -6.73
N PHE A 537 1.90 10.03 -6.19
CA PHE A 537 1.40 9.83 -4.82
C PHE A 537 2.51 9.92 -3.76
N LEU A 538 3.75 9.57 -4.11
CA LEU A 538 4.88 9.61 -3.18
C LEU A 538 5.39 11.02 -2.91
N LEU A 539 5.47 11.87 -3.93
CA LEU A 539 5.98 13.24 -3.78
C LEU A 539 5.22 14.06 -2.72
N PRO A 540 3.87 14.06 -2.67
CA PRO A 540 3.11 14.69 -1.58
C PRO A 540 3.44 14.14 -0.18
N SER A 541 3.71 12.84 -0.04
CA SER A 541 3.98 12.20 1.26
C SER A 541 5.39 12.43 1.80
N LEU A 542 6.36 12.77 0.93
CA LEU A 542 7.73 13.08 1.36
C LEU A 542 7.78 14.17 2.42
N SER A 543 8.35 13.90 3.58
CA SER A 543 8.59 14.92 4.60
C SER A 543 9.92 14.66 5.28
N PRO A 544 10.54 15.67 5.92
CA PRO A 544 11.81 15.47 6.60
C PRO A 544 11.65 14.42 7.71
N ARG A 545 12.77 13.81 8.12
CA ARG A 545 12.79 13.04 9.36
C ARG A 545 12.44 13.97 10.51
N LEU A 546 11.49 13.54 11.33
CA LEU A 546 11.10 14.30 12.51
C LEU A 546 12.29 14.36 13.46
N LYS A 547 12.59 15.57 13.95
CA LYS A 547 13.59 15.80 14.99
C LYS A 547 12.85 15.90 16.32
N TYR A 548 12.98 14.87 17.14
CA TYR A 548 12.27 14.76 18.40
C TYR A 548 12.95 15.57 19.50
N ASN A 549 12.17 16.20 20.38
CA ASN A 549 12.67 16.74 21.64
C ASN A 549 12.90 15.61 22.64
N GLN A 550 14.08 14.97 22.53
CA GLN A 550 14.47 13.84 23.37
C GLN A 550 14.45 14.17 24.88
N PRO A 551 14.97 15.33 25.34
CA PRO A 551 14.84 15.72 26.75
C PRO A 551 13.39 15.81 27.23
N TRP A 552 12.50 16.40 26.42
CA TRP A 552 11.07 16.49 26.74
C TRP A 552 10.40 15.13 26.82
N ALA A 553 10.69 14.25 25.86
CA ALA A 553 10.16 12.90 25.85
C ALA A 553 10.66 12.08 27.05
N ALA A 554 11.95 12.17 27.38
CA ALA A 554 12.54 11.51 28.53
C ALA A 554 11.93 12.00 29.86
N GLU A 555 11.69 13.30 29.99
CA GLU A 555 11.05 13.87 31.17
C GLU A 555 9.59 13.41 31.32
N ASN A 556 8.80 13.43 30.24
CA ASN A 556 7.43 12.90 30.26
C ASN A 556 7.40 11.42 30.62
N LEU A 557 8.33 10.62 30.07
CA LEU A 557 8.44 9.20 30.41
C LEU A 557 8.79 9.01 31.89
N ARG A 558 9.73 9.78 32.43
CA ARG A 558 10.12 9.73 33.84
C ARG A 558 8.95 10.06 34.76
N GLN A 559 8.17 11.09 34.45
CA GLN A 559 7.01 11.49 35.25
C GLN A 559 5.89 10.44 35.18
N LEU A 560 5.58 9.95 33.97
CA LEU A 560 4.60 8.87 33.78
C LEU A 560 5.02 7.62 34.56
N LYS A 561 6.28 7.18 34.41
CA LYS A 561 6.87 6.05 35.14
C LYS A 561 6.71 6.20 36.65
N THR A 562 7.10 7.36 37.19
CA THR A 562 6.99 7.65 38.62
C THR A 562 5.53 7.54 39.11
N LEU A 563 4.58 8.07 38.35
CA LEU A 563 3.17 8.06 38.71
C LEU A 563 2.58 6.64 38.71
N VAL A 564 2.90 5.82 37.71
CA VAL A 564 2.29 4.48 37.57
C VAL A 564 2.96 3.42 38.44
N GLU A 565 4.28 3.48 38.64
CA GLU A 565 5.01 2.49 39.47
C GLU A 565 4.76 2.69 40.97
N THR A 566 4.30 3.87 41.39
CA THR A 566 3.93 4.16 42.79
C THR A 566 2.47 3.87 43.11
N ALA A 567 1.67 3.49 42.11
CA ALA A 567 0.25 3.21 42.29
C ALA A 567 0.03 1.95 43.15
N ASN A 568 -0.86 2.03 44.13
CA ASN A 568 -1.23 0.88 44.94
C ASN A 568 -2.37 0.08 44.29
N GLY A 569 -2.02 -0.73 43.29
CA GLY A 569 -2.94 -1.66 42.61
C GLY A 569 -2.69 -1.78 41.10
N PRO A 570 -3.57 -2.49 40.37
CA PRO A 570 -3.38 -2.76 38.94
C PRO A 570 -3.43 -1.48 38.10
N VAL A 571 -2.49 -1.32 37.17
CA VAL A 571 -2.46 -0.19 36.22
C VAL A 571 -2.80 -0.68 34.82
N LEU A 572 -3.91 -0.19 34.27
CA LEU A 572 -4.33 -0.53 32.90
C LEU A 572 -3.72 0.45 31.91
N PHE A 573 -2.91 -0.05 30.98
CA PHE A 573 -2.50 0.72 29.81
C PHE A 573 -3.47 0.45 28.66
N ILE A 574 -4.33 1.40 28.28
CA ILE A 574 -5.13 1.31 27.04
C ILE A 574 -4.24 1.63 25.83
N THR A 575 -3.34 2.61 25.98
CA THR A 575 -2.30 2.98 24.99
C THR A 575 -0.90 2.83 25.60
N GLU A 576 0.15 2.93 24.76
CA GLU A 576 1.57 2.91 25.18
C GLU A 576 2.02 1.66 25.95
N ARG A 577 1.35 0.51 25.76
CA ARG A 577 1.70 -0.78 26.40
C ARG A 577 3.12 -1.25 26.14
N HIS A 578 3.70 -0.85 25.02
CA HIS A 578 5.06 -1.21 24.67
C HIS A 578 6.06 -0.72 25.72
N LEU A 579 5.75 0.33 26.49
CA LEU A 579 6.58 0.78 27.62
C LEU A 579 6.72 -0.30 28.69
N VAL A 580 5.66 -1.08 28.93
CA VAL A 580 5.72 -2.25 29.82
C VAL A 580 6.42 -3.41 29.12
N THR A 581 6.11 -3.67 27.84
CA THR A 581 6.73 -4.73 27.04
C THR A 581 8.25 -4.65 26.96
N PHE A 582 8.80 -3.45 26.83
CA PHE A 582 10.24 -3.22 26.73
C PHE A 582 10.92 -2.94 28.08
N GLY A 583 10.17 -2.98 29.18
CA GLY A 583 10.71 -2.78 30.53
C GLY A 583 11.02 -1.32 30.89
N ASP A 584 10.54 -0.35 30.10
CA ASP A 584 10.67 1.08 30.41
C ASP A 584 9.85 1.44 31.67
N ILE A 585 8.72 0.75 31.87
CA ILE A 585 7.84 0.85 33.04
C ILE A 585 7.61 -0.55 33.63
N ASN A 586 7.87 -0.70 34.92
CA ASN A 586 7.79 -1.95 35.66
C ASN A 586 6.46 -2.06 36.44
N VAL A 587 5.39 -2.40 35.71
CA VAL A 587 4.09 -2.79 36.27
C VAL A 587 3.62 -4.10 35.63
N SER A 588 2.73 -4.84 36.30
CA SER A 588 2.15 -6.05 35.71
C SER A 588 1.36 -5.73 34.44
N MET A 589 1.57 -6.51 33.37
CA MET A 589 0.85 -6.34 32.12
C MET A 589 -0.60 -6.80 32.25
N ILE A 590 -1.55 -5.94 31.87
CA ILE A 590 -2.98 -6.26 31.77
C ILE A 590 -3.33 -6.39 30.28
N PRO A 591 -3.59 -7.59 29.74
CA PRO A 591 -3.78 -7.80 28.31
C PRO A 591 -5.12 -7.30 27.76
N GLU A 592 -6.15 -7.12 28.58
CA GLU A 592 -7.49 -6.69 28.16
C GLU A 592 -7.58 -5.19 27.85
N TYR A 593 -8.52 -4.77 27.00
CA TYR A 593 -8.84 -3.35 26.71
C TYR A 593 -7.72 -2.53 26.02
N GLU A 594 -6.89 -3.20 25.21
CA GLU A 594 -5.96 -2.48 24.32
C GLU A 594 -6.74 -1.60 23.32
N ARG A 595 -6.26 -0.38 23.07
CA ARG A 595 -6.90 0.66 22.25
C ARG A 595 -7.49 0.15 20.92
N VAL A 596 -6.74 -0.59 20.11
CA VAL A 596 -7.22 -1.05 18.79
C VAL A 596 -8.31 -2.11 18.97
N THR A 597 -8.14 -3.04 19.91
CA THR A 597 -9.18 -4.06 20.20
C THR A 597 -10.45 -3.42 20.77
N LEU A 598 -10.32 -2.45 21.67
CA LEU A 598 -11.45 -1.73 22.25
C LEU A 598 -12.17 -0.87 21.20
N MET A 599 -11.42 -0.24 20.28
CA MET A 599 -12.01 0.47 19.14
C MET A 599 -12.76 -0.49 18.20
N GLU A 600 -12.19 -1.66 17.87
CA GLU A 600 -12.91 -2.65 17.07
C GLU A 600 -14.17 -3.16 17.76
N ALA A 601 -14.12 -3.40 19.08
CA ALA A 601 -15.30 -3.76 19.86
C ALA A 601 -16.37 -2.65 19.82
N ALA A 602 -15.94 -1.38 19.92
CA ALA A 602 -16.82 -0.24 19.81
C ALA A 602 -17.45 -0.13 18.41
N MET A 603 -16.66 -0.22 17.33
CA MET A 603 -17.13 -0.14 15.93
C MET A 603 -18.02 -1.31 15.50
N SER A 604 -17.81 -2.50 16.07
CA SER A 604 -18.58 -3.71 15.75
C SER A 604 -19.73 -3.99 16.72
N ASN A 605 -19.92 -3.13 17.73
CA ASN A 605 -20.90 -3.31 18.81
C ASN A 605 -20.73 -4.64 19.56
N ASN A 606 -19.49 -5.05 19.85
CA ASN A 606 -19.20 -6.27 20.60
C ASN A 606 -19.60 -6.07 22.07
N ARG A 607 -20.86 -6.39 22.39
CA ARG A 607 -21.43 -6.20 23.73
C ARG A 607 -20.67 -6.95 24.81
N LYS A 608 -20.24 -8.18 24.54
CA LYS A 608 -19.52 -9.01 25.52
C LYS A 608 -18.26 -8.30 26.05
N MET A 609 -17.44 -7.75 25.16
CA MET A 609 -16.24 -7.02 25.56
C MET A 609 -16.56 -5.67 26.20
N LEU A 610 -17.51 -4.92 25.63
CA LEU A 610 -17.89 -3.60 26.13
C LEU A 610 -18.52 -3.68 27.54
N GLU A 611 -19.42 -4.63 27.78
CA GLU A 611 -20.06 -4.83 29.08
C GLU A 611 -19.05 -5.31 30.13
N ALA A 612 -18.08 -6.16 29.76
CA ALA A 612 -16.98 -6.53 30.64
C ALA A 612 -16.12 -5.31 31.00
N PHE A 613 -15.80 -4.46 30.01
CA PHE A 613 -15.08 -3.21 30.24
C PHE A 613 -15.84 -2.29 31.20
N TYR A 614 -17.14 -2.09 30.99
CA TYR A 614 -17.95 -1.24 31.86
C TYR A 614 -18.08 -1.81 33.28
N ALA A 615 -18.19 -3.13 33.42
CA ALA A 615 -18.24 -3.79 34.72
C ALA A 615 -16.92 -3.60 35.49
N ASP A 616 -15.78 -3.76 34.82
CA ASP A 616 -14.46 -3.54 35.43
C ASP A 616 -14.23 -2.07 35.84
N LEU A 617 -14.71 -1.12 35.02
CA LEU A 617 -14.69 0.30 35.36
C LEU A 617 -15.56 0.60 36.59
N ARG A 618 -16.79 0.07 36.63
CA ARG A 618 -17.73 0.23 37.75
C ARG A 618 -17.20 -0.39 39.04
N ALA A 619 -16.53 -1.53 38.95
CA ALA A 619 -15.90 -2.20 40.07
C ALA A 619 -14.59 -1.53 40.52
N HIS A 620 -14.15 -0.46 39.84
CA HIS A 620 -12.88 0.21 40.06
C HIS A 620 -11.67 -0.76 40.08
N ARG A 621 -11.67 -1.77 39.18
CA ARG A 621 -10.63 -2.82 39.12
C ARG A 621 -9.22 -2.23 39.06
N PHE A 622 -9.06 -1.13 38.33
CA PHE A 622 -7.76 -0.48 38.11
C PHE A 622 -7.52 0.65 39.11
N ALA A 623 -6.30 0.73 39.64
CA ALA A 623 -5.85 1.86 40.45
C ALA A 623 -5.65 3.09 39.56
N LEU A 624 -4.99 2.89 38.41
CA LEU A 624 -4.80 3.90 37.37
C LEU A 624 -5.11 3.33 35.98
N ILE A 625 -5.54 4.20 35.07
CA ILE A 625 -5.72 3.89 33.64
C ILE A 625 -4.89 4.88 32.83
N VAL A 626 -4.02 4.40 31.94
CA VAL A 626 -3.25 5.21 30.99
C VAL A 626 -3.92 5.10 29.62
N SER A 627 -4.56 6.18 29.16
CA SER A 627 -5.25 6.25 27.87
C SER A 627 -4.76 7.44 27.04
N GLY A 628 -5.21 7.51 25.78
CA GLY A 628 -5.17 8.76 25.05
C GLY A 628 -6.10 9.79 25.70
N LYS A 629 -5.91 11.07 25.38
CA LYS A 629 -6.80 12.12 25.86
C LYS A 629 -8.26 11.84 25.49
N GLU A 630 -9.11 11.73 26.49
CA GLU A 630 -10.53 11.41 26.30
C GLU A 630 -11.34 12.69 26.05
N ASN A 631 -12.37 12.59 25.22
CA ASN A 631 -13.31 13.68 25.00
C ASN A 631 -14.71 13.14 24.67
N LEU A 632 -15.71 14.01 24.74
CA LEU A 632 -17.11 13.65 24.50
C LEU A 632 -17.68 14.33 23.25
N PHE A 633 -16.83 14.94 22.43
CA PHE A 633 -17.27 15.72 21.28
C PHE A 633 -17.67 14.79 20.13
N VAL A 634 -18.89 14.97 19.64
CA VAL A 634 -19.37 14.32 18.41
C VAL A 634 -19.01 15.21 17.23
N LYS A 635 -18.41 14.61 16.19
CA LYS A 635 -18.00 15.23 14.94
C LYS A 635 -19.01 14.94 13.83
N GLU A 636 -19.10 15.81 12.84
CA GLU A 636 -20.01 15.63 11.70
C GLU A 636 -19.22 15.37 10.41
N ASP A 637 -18.51 16.38 9.90
CA ASP A 637 -17.89 16.33 8.56
C ASP A 637 -16.34 16.37 8.57
N GLU A 638 -15.73 15.79 9.61
CA GLU A 638 -14.27 15.71 9.73
C GLU A 638 -13.72 14.32 9.35
N PRO A 639 -12.45 14.21 8.92
CA PRO A 639 -11.78 12.92 8.78
C PRO A 639 -11.89 12.10 10.07
N PHE A 640 -12.28 10.83 9.94
CA PHE A 640 -12.51 9.90 11.06
C PHE A 640 -13.60 10.32 12.05
N ALA A 641 -14.59 11.11 11.62
CA ALA A 641 -15.71 11.52 12.47
C ALA A 641 -16.47 10.31 13.03
N GLU A 642 -16.76 9.29 12.22
CA GLU A 642 -17.54 8.13 12.68
C GLU A 642 -16.78 7.30 13.73
N GLU A 643 -15.49 7.04 13.51
CA GLU A 643 -14.64 6.32 14.47
C GLU A 643 -14.52 7.10 15.79
N ASN A 644 -14.34 8.42 15.71
CA ASN A 644 -14.34 9.30 16.88
C ASN A 644 -15.67 9.21 17.64
N ASN A 645 -16.79 9.30 16.92
CA ASN A 645 -18.12 9.34 17.54
C ASN A 645 -18.45 8.02 18.24
N VAL A 646 -18.08 6.89 17.64
CA VAL A 646 -18.29 5.59 18.25
C VAL A 646 -17.47 5.44 19.53
N TRP A 647 -16.20 5.86 19.53
CA TRP A 647 -15.38 5.89 20.75
C TRP A 647 -15.97 6.81 21.83
N ASN A 648 -16.38 8.02 21.43
CA ASN A 648 -16.95 9.02 22.32
C ASN A 648 -18.38 8.70 22.77
N THR A 649 -18.99 7.64 22.24
CA THR A 649 -20.30 7.13 22.67
C THR A 649 -20.16 5.86 23.52
N ARG A 650 -19.18 5.01 23.21
CA ARG A 650 -19.08 3.65 23.79
C ARG A 650 -17.87 3.42 24.68
N VAL A 651 -16.91 4.35 24.75
CA VAL A 651 -15.69 4.17 25.56
C VAL A 651 -15.49 5.34 26.50
N SER A 652 -15.27 6.55 25.97
CA SER A 652 -14.95 7.73 26.77
C SER A 652 -15.99 8.05 27.85
N PRO A 653 -17.31 8.02 27.59
CA PRO A 653 -18.30 8.34 28.62
C PRO A 653 -18.25 7.41 29.84
N TYR A 654 -18.04 6.12 29.62
CA TYR A 654 -17.97 5.12 30.69
C TYR A 654 -16.68 5.25 31.49
N LEU A 655 -15.55 5.47 30.81
CA LEU A 655 -14.27 5.74 31.48
C LEU A 655 -14.38 6.99 32.35
N LEU A 656 -14.87 8.10 31.80
CA LEU A 656 -15.01 9.37 32.51
C LEU A 656 -16.08 9.34 33.61
N CYS A 657 -17.02 8.39 33.57
CA CYS A 657 -18.00 8.23 34.64
C CYS A 657 -17.37 7.69 35.93
N TYR A 658 -16.48 6.70 35.83
CA TYR A 658 -15.90 6.02 36.99
C TYR A 658 -14.48 6.50 37.33
N TYR A 659 -13.80 7.11 36.37
CA TYR A 659 -12.42 7.59 36.52
C TYR A 659 -12.30 9.06 36.11
N GLU A 660 -11.35 9.78 36.71
CA GLU A 660 -11.06 11.18 36.43
C GLU A 660 -9.59 11.42 36.11
N PRO A 661 -9.27 12.35 35.20
CA PRO A 661 -7.89 12.62 34.81
C PRO A 661 -7.13 13.25 35.99
N VAL A 662 -5.99 12.66 36.35
CA VAL A 662 -5.09 13.14 37.41
C VAL A 662 -3.76 13.65 36.86
N ALA A 663 -3.39 13.27 35.63
CA ALA A 663 -2.22 13.79 34.94
C ALA A 663 -2.43 13.80 33.43
N LEU A 664 -1.81 14.76 32.76
CA LEU A 664 -1.72 14.86 31.32
C LEU A 664 -0.25 14.98 30.92
N PHE A 665 0.20 14.07 30.06
CA PHE A 665 1.50 14.11 29.43
C PHE A 665 1.29 14.41 27.94
N GLU A 666 1.98 15.42 27.42
CA GLU A 666 1.90 15.81 26.01
C GLU A 666 3.28 15.62 25.35
N PRO A 667 3.73 14.37 25.20
CA PRO A 667 4.86 14.10 24.31
C PRO A 667 4.46 14.50 22.87
N GLU A 668 5.40 14.98 22.06
CA GLU A 668 5.14 15.65 20.77
C GLU A 668 4.06 15.03 19.85
N PHE A 669 3.87 13.71 19.85
CA PHE A 669 2.98 12.99 18.94
C PHE A 669 1.79 12.27 19.60
N SER A 670 1.68 12.34 20.92
CA SER A 670 0.54 11.75 21.64
C SER A 670 0.14 12.60 22.83
N ARG A 671 -1.14 12.54 23.20
CA ARG A 671 -1.64 13.16 24.44
C ARG A 671 -2.10 12.03 25.32
N ILE A 672 -1.34 11.78 26.37
CA ILE A 672 -1.54 10.65 27.28
C ILE A 672 -2.15 11.20 28.54
N GLU A 673 -3.32 10.69 28.92
CA GLU A 673 -3.97 11.01 30.18
C GLU A 673 -3.90 9.81 31.11
N VAL A 674 -3.62 10.09 32.37
CA VAL A 674 -3.69 9.10 33.45
C VAL A 674 -4.92 9.39 34.28
N PHE A 675 -5.75 8.38 34.45
CA PHE A 675 -7.01 8.47 35.16
C PHE A 675 -6.97 7.68 36.47
N ALA A 676 -7.50 8.26 37.54
CA ALA A 676 -7.68 7.60 38.83
C ALA A 676 -9.17 7.45 39.15
N ARG A 677 -9.48 6.61 40.13
CA ARG A 677 -10.86 6.32 40.55
C ARG A 677 -11.55 7.59 41.05
N ARG A 678 -12.78 7.84 40.60
CA ARG A 678 -13.64 8.84 41.23
C ARG A 678 -14.17 8.32 42.56
N ALA A 679 -14.26 9.21 43.55
CA ALA A 679 -14.93 8.90 44.81
C ALA A 679 -16.46 8.75 44.64
N ILE A 680 -17.03 9.53 43.72
CA ILE A 680 -18.45 9.52 43.37
C ILE A 680 -18.54 9.41 41.85
N PRO A 681 -19.26 8.42 41.29
CA PRO A 681 -19.47 8.33 39.85
C PRO A 681 -20.11 9.62 39.29
N ALA A 682 -19.69 10.02 38.09
CA ALA A 682 -20.35 11.11 37.38
C ALA A 682 -21.71 10.66 36.82
N SER A 683 -22.31 11.46 35.92
CA SER A 683 -23.49 11.04 35.17
C SER A 683 -23.11 9.92 34.19
N CYS A 684 -23.35 8.67 34.59
CA CYS A 684 -23.10 7.51 33.73
C CYS A 684 -24.16 7.42 32.60
N PRO A 685 -23.78 6.94 31.41
CA PRO A 685 -24.71 6.61 30.34
C PRO A 685 -25.69 5.47 30.66
#